data_AF-A0A0S8E586-F1
#
_entry.id   AF-A0A0S8E586-F1
#
_cell.length_a   1.000
_cell.length_b   1.000
_cell.length_c   1.000
_cell.angle_alpha   90.00
_cell.angle_beta   90.00
_cell.angle_gamma   90.00
#
_symmetry.space_group_name_H-M   'P 1'
#
loop_
_entity.id
_entity.type
_entity.pdbx_description
1 polymer ?
#
loop_
_entity_poly.entity_id
_entity_poly.type
_entity_poly.pdbx_seq_one_letter_code
_entity_poly.pdbx_strand_id
1 'polypeptide(L)'
;MRNLGTKTALLIVLCICSIAGARDRTRSAGARPASHPAVQRQPAGEDRMESSVAATIMEEAWNIVDTEYAMFGIRDQLDWDAVKDKYLAEARNAGSYEQAAGIVARMLGHLRDGHVWVKYKGKHLPVYRVPHALNVNKNTKIYGRYLGRIQQAGRRIVWAKTTDSIGFIMIRSWSGGDLPDKFDDVMEQMRDTRGLIIDVRWNSGGDSELSKYIAARFVDTTRVYGHYRYRNGPGRSDLTEKIERALSPRGPWRYDRPVILLMGQGCVSACESFCAMMAACPNVTTMGDRTRGSTGFPIPFKLDGEIEIYVPQWISYLPDGQVIDGRGVMPDVPFVPGPASFAGDRDELFETVLDRLGAEPLPATAIAGPTVQAVREKEKTESSYRPKIVSVEPGEGSRNVAADTVLRVRFDRPMHPSTLQLEWKDGGFRECGRIRYDETQHEFAIPIRLEAGCQHRIVVNPDDGPGVQKGFQSVYRTAAEPLTWAFSTKEGTGKTDGSSVLQSKSAGSNTLRSVIERFNDKRRSMWSFVETVRTREYGRPGPAGYQCLRAYTTRFTLDGRHGICADIGEMTGMPLFVFGEGNMNHVCGYYRKTAETEEMVFCLYDQITEENIVVADPFDAHSMDVDSTIGQSSLQYGGRETVNGNDCHIISAQAGDGASAKSASSKQWWIDHNSNMLARMVDTRADGWKAVSRFSYERINEALDFMTYIPDISYQWVCENKKMVGSLEDGCTGRFIDVCDGTRGNVCGAWGSYGEAARNTVGVANSGG
;
A
#
# COMPACT_ATOMS: atom_id res chain seq x y z
N MET A 1 -16.38 -61.96 13.34
CA MET A 1 -17.14 -61.93 14.59
C MET A 1 -17.79 -60.55 14.73
N ARG A 2 -19.13 -60.55 14.76
CA ARG A 2 -20.12 -59.55 15.17
C ARG A 2 -19.88 -58.04 15.02
N ASN A 3 -20.77 -57.47 14.21
CA ASN A 3 -21.29 -56.11 14.14
C ASN A 3 -22.26 -55.79 15.31
N LEU A 4 -22.77 -54.54 15.30
CA LEU A 4 -23.85 -53.88 16.08
C LEU A 4 -23.37 -53.14 17.35
N GLY A 5 -23.57 -51.82 17.52
CA GLY A 5 -24.84 -51.05 17.49
C GLY A 5 -25.27 -50.81 18.96
N THR A 6 -25.81 -49.71 19.48
CA THR A 6 -26.65 -48.62 18.94
C THR A 6 -26.79 -47.55 20.04
N LYS A 7 -27.23 -46.35 19.67
CA LYS A 7 -27.62 -45.17 20.49
C LYS A 7 -28.67 -45.46 21.58
N THR A 8 -28.82 -44.58 22.60
CA THR A 8 -30.04 -43.75 22.89
C THR A 8 -30.18 -43.27 24.37
N ALA A 9 -30.38 -41.94 24.53
CA ALA A 9 -31.20 -41.12 25.46
C ALA A 9 -31.14 -41.13 27.02
N LEU A 10 -30.92 -39.91 27.57
CA LEU A 10 -31.83 -39.06 28.39
C LEU A 10 -32.59 -39.64 29.62
N LEU A 11 -32.33 -39.15 30.85
CA LEU A 11 -33.28 -38.38 31.71
C LEU A 11 -32.75 -38.04 33.14
N ILE A 12 -32.86 -36.75 33.48
CA ILE A 12 -33.24 -36.05 34.75
C ILE A 12 -33.40 -36.86 36.06
N VAL A 13 -32.84 -36.39 37.19
CA VAL A 13 -33.49 -36.26 38.54
C VAL A 13 -32.75 -35.22 39.42
N LEU A 14 -33.53 -34.33 40.06
CA LEU A 14 -33.22 -33.39 41.17
C LEU A 14 -33.04 -34.12 42.52
N CYS A 15 -32.20 -33.62 43.44
CA CYS A 15 -32.49 -33.72 44.88
C CYS A 15 -31.73 -32.69 45.75
N ILE A 16 -32.44 -32.24 46.79
CA ILE A 16 -32.17 -31.19 47.78
C ILE A 16 -31.75 -31.84 49.12
N CYS A 17 -31.00 -31.11 49.96
CA CYS A 17 -31.00 -31.04 51.47
C CYS A 17 -29.55 -30.72 51.95
N SER A 18 -29.18 -29.59 52.58
CA SER A 18 -29.66 -28.76 53.71
C SER A 18 -29.07 -29.15 55.08
N ILE A 19 -28.81 -28.09 55.89
CA ILE A 19 -28.67 -28.01 57.39
C ILE A 19 -27.22 -28.05 57.93
N ALA A 20 -26.72 -27.24 58.86
CA ALA A 20 -27.12 -25.97 59.51
C ALA A 20 -25.98 -25.51 60.46
N GLY A 21 -26.02 -24.25 60.91
CA GLY A 21 -25.28 -23.76 62.09
C GLY A 21 -25.42 -22.24 62.25
N ALA A 22 -26.24 -21.80 63.20
CA ALA A 22 -26.72 -20.42 63.37
C ALA A 22 -26.27 -19.78 64.70
N ARG A 23 -26.53 -18.45 64.80
CA ARG A 23 -26.66 -17.53 65.97
C ARG A 23 -25.39 -16.72 66.34
N ASP A 24 -25.45 -15.44 66.74
CA ASP A 24 -26.57 -14.52 67.02
C ASP A 24 -26.16 -13.03 66.90
N ARG A 25 -27.22 -12.20 66.89
CA ARG A 25 -27.42 -10.73 66.80
C ARG A 25 -26.42 -9.76 67.43
N THR A 26 -26.31 -8.58 66.81
CA THR A 26 -26.72 -7.28 67.41
C THR A 26 -27.09 -6.24 66.33
N ARG A 27 -28.11 -5.42 66.62
CA ARG A 27 -28.59 -4.25 65.85
C ARG A 27 -28.13 -2.98 66.58
N SER A 28 -27.51 -2.00 65.90
CA SER A 28 -28.04 -0.63 65.75
C SER A 28 -27.01 0.36 65.18
N ALA A 29 -27.50 1.20 64.26
CA ALA A 29 -27.10 2.57 63.93
C ALA A 29 -25.75 2.84 63.22
N GLY A 30 -25.81 3.50 62.05
CA GLY A 30 -24.69 4.25 61.49
C GLY A 30 -24.68 4.40 59.97
N ALA A 31 -25.18 5.54 59.48
CA ALA A 31 -24.79 6.25 58.25
C ALA A 31 -24.75 5.52 56.88
N ARG A 32 -25.66 5.91 55.99
CA ARG A 32 -25.51 5.77 54.53
C ARG A 32 -24.44 6.75 54.02
N PRO A 33 -23.50 6.34 53.16
CA PRO A 33 -22.76 7.29 52.33
C PRO A 33 -23.62 7.74 51.13
N ALA A 34 -23.35 8.97 50.71
CA ALA A 34 -24.15 9.80 49.84
C ALA A 34 -24.36 9.24 48.42
N SER A 35 -25.53 9.58 47.90
CA SER A 35 -25.94 9.53 46.50
C SER A 35 -24.92 10.22 45.57
N HIS A 36 -24.41 9.49 44.57
CA HIS A 36 -23.88 10.11 43.36
C HIS A 36 -25.01 10.90 42.67
N PRO A 37 -24.74 12.11 42.15
CA PRO A 37 -25.75 12.87 41.44
C PRO A 37 -26.16 12.11 40.18
N ALA A 38 -27.46 12.06 39.92
CA ALA A 38 -28.00 11.57 38.67
C ALA A 38 -27.36 12.36 37.52
N VAL A 39 -26.57 11.69 36.69
CA VAL A 39 -26.16 12.22 35.40
C VAL A 39 -27.45 12.39 34.58
N GLN A 40 -27.94 13.61 34.50
CA GLN A 40 -28.90 13.99 33.46
C GLN A 40 -28.24 13.64 32.13
N ARG A 41 -28.81 12.66 31.41
CA ARG A 41 -28.52 12.52 29.98
C ARG A 41 -28.95 13.83 29.33
N GLN A 42 -27.98 14.64 28.92
CA GLN A 42 -28.22 15.68 27.93
C GLN A 42 -28.78 15.00 26.67
N PRO A 43 -29.80 15.57 26.01
CA PRO A 43 -30.17 15.13 24.68
C PRO A 43 -28.95 15.34 23.76
N ALA A 44 -28.72 14.41 22.83
CA ALA A 44 -27.72 14.59 21.78
C ALA A 44 -27.94 15.97 21.14
N GLY A 45 -26.97 16.86 21.26
CA GLY A 45 -27.02 18.15 20.59
C GLY A 45 -27.14 17.90 19.09
N GLU A 46 -28.24 18.34 18.48
CA GLU A 46 -28.34 18.43 17.03
C GLU A 46 -27.17 19.30 16.55
N ASP A 47 -26.38 18.79 15.60
CA ASP A 47 -25.34 19.51 14.85
C ASP A 47 -25.99 20.68 14.09
N ARG A 48 -26.37 21.74 14.80
CA ARG A 48 -26.93 22.96 14.23
C ARG A 48 -25.79 23.76 13.61
N MET A 49 -25.91 23.96 12.31
CA MET A 49 -24.96 24.69 11.47
C MET A 49 -25.61 25.99 10.99
N GLU A 50 -24.87 27.10 11.00
CA GLU A 50 -25.35 28.34 10.38
C GLU A 50 -25.52 28.14 8.87
N SER A 51 -26.60 28.66 8.30
CA SER A 51 -26.95 28.41 6.90
C SER A 51 -25.94 28.98 5.88
N SER A 52 -25.06 29.89 6.31
CA SER A 52 -23.91 30.38 5.54
C SER A 52 -22.83 29.31 5.33
N VAL A 53 -22.62 28.42 6.31
CA VAL A 53 -21.59 27.37 6.26
C VAL A 53 -21.94 26.27 5.25
N ALA A 54 -23.22 25.89 5.17
CA ALA A 54 -23.71 24.95 4.16
C ALA A 54 -23.39 25.40 2.73
N ALA A 55 -23.61 26.69 2.46
CA ALA A 55 -23.36 27.28 1.14
C ALA A 55 -21.87 27.24 0.81
N THR A 56 -21.00 27.56 1.77
CA THR A 56 -19.54 27.46 1.62
C THR A 56 -19.09 26.03 1.30
N ILE A 57 -19.58 25.03 2.05
CA ILE A 57 -19.26 23.60 1.80
C ILE A 57 -19.68 23.17 0.40
N MET A 58 -20.88 23.59 -0.03
CA MET A 58 -21.40 23.26 -1.36
C MET A 58 -20.57 23.93 -2.46
N GLU A 59 -20.23 25.21 -2.31
CA GLU A 59 -19.39 25.93 -3.27
C GLU A 59 -17.98 25.36 -3.34
N GLU A 60 -17.39 24.98 -2.21
CA GLU A 60 -16.08 24.33 -2.15
C GLU A 60 -16.11 22.98 -2.88
N ALA A 61 -17.10 22.13 -2.59
CA ALA A 61 -17.29 20.86 -3.30
C ALA A 61 -17.44 21.06 -4.81
N TRP A 62 -18.19 22.08 -5.21
CA TRP A 62 -18.39 22.43 -6.61
C TRP A 62 -17.08 22.88 -7.27
N ASN A 63 -16.32 23.75 -6.60
CA ASN A 63 -15.04 24.28 -7.09
C ASN A 63 -14.00 23.16 -7.24
N ILE A 64 -13.91 22.24 -6.28
CA ILE A 64 -13.02 21.08 -6.36
C ILE A 64 -13.34 20.25 -7.61
N VAL A 65 -14.61 19.96 -7.86
CA VAL A 65 -15.00 19.20 -9.06
C VAL A 65 -14.67 20.00 -10.32
N ASP A 66 -14.93 21.32 -10.32
CA ASP A 66 -14.64 22.21 -11.44
C ASP A 66 -13.17 22.20 -11.87
N THR A 67 -12.26 22.17 -10.90
CA THR A 67 -10.81 22.20 -11.12
C THR A 67 -10.19 20.83 -11.29
N GLU A 68 -10.67 19.81 -10.56
CA GLU A 68 -9.99 18.51 -10.45
C GLU A 68 -10.61 17.42 -11.33
N TYR A 69 -11.90 17.51 -11.67
CA TYR A 69 -12.58 16.45 -12.40
C TYR A 69 -12.10 16.40 -13.87
N ALA A 70 -11.53 15.26 -14.26
CA ALA A 70 -10.92 15.09 -15.59
C ALA A 70 -11.92 14.74 -16.70
N MET A 71 -13.17 14.42 -16.34
CA MET A 71 -14.13 13.80 -17.27
C MET A 71 -15.21 14.73 -17.81
N PHE A 72 -15.13 16.06 -17.60
CA PHE A 72 -16.11 16.99 -18.18
C PHE A 72 -16.27 16.85 -19.70
N GLY A 73 -15.17 16.59 -20.41
CA GLY A 73 -15.18 16.42 -21.87
C GLY A 73 -15.92 15.18 -22.39
N ILE A 74 -16.44 14.32 -21.49
CA ILE A 74 -17.31 13.19 -21.83
C ILE A 74 -18.66 13.28 -21.09
N ARG A 75 -19.03 14.49 -20.66
CA ARG A 75 -20.29 14.84 -19.99
C ARG A 75 -21.01 15.92 -20.79
N ASP A 76 -21.22 15.67 -22.09
CA ASP A 76 -21.66 16.66 -23.09
C ASP A 76 -23.02 17.32 -22.81
N GLN A 77 -23.83 16.74 -21.91
CA GLN A 77 -25.14 17.27 -21.51
C GLN A 77 -25.12 17.97 -20.14
N LEU A 78 -23.95 18.10 -19.51
CA LEU A 78 -23.82 18.69 -18.18
C LEU A 78 -23.52 20.19 -18.25
N ASP A 79 -24.47 21.00 -17.80
CA ASP A 79 -24.22 22.39 -17.46
C ASP A 79 -23.84 22.47 -15.97
N TRP A 80 -22.53 22.49 -15.69
CA TRP A 80 -22.02 22.45 -14.32
C TRP A 80 -22.31 23.74 -13.55
N ASP A 81 -22.38 24.88 -14.24
CA ASP A 81 -22.68 26.17 -13.63
C ASP A 81 -24.17 26.25 -13.23
N ALA A 82 -25.08 25.78 -14.08
CA ALA A 82 -26.50 25.68 -13.72
C ALA A 82 -26.74 24.71 -12.55
N VAL A 83 -25.93 23.64 -12.44
CA VAL A 83 -25.97 22.74 -11.28
C VAL A 83 -25.55 23.48 -10.00
N LYS A 84 -24.52 24.34 -10.06
CA LYS A 84 -24.11 25.20 -8.92
C LYS A 84 -25.27 26.04 -8.41
N ASP A 85 -25.89 26.80 -9.30
CA ASP A 85 -26.92 27.77 -8.96
C ASP A 85 -28.12 27.11 -8.27
N LYS A 86 -28.51 25.93 -8.76
CA LYS A 86 -29.57 25.12 -8.17
C LYS A 86 -29.26 24.72 -6.72
N TYR A 87 -28.09 24.12 -6.48
CA TYR A 87 -27.78 23.57 -5.16
C TYR A 87 -27.27 24.63 -4.17
N LEU A 88 -26.79 25.78 -4.64
CA LEU A 88 -26.50 26.93 -3.79
C LEU A 88 -27.75 27.50 -3.11
N ALA A 89 -28.84 27.62 -3.86
CA ALA A 89 -30.11 28.06 -3.30
C ALA A 89 -30.64 27.09 -2.22
N GLU A 90 -30.45 25.79 -2.43
CA GLU A 90 -30.83 24.75 -1.46
C GLU A 90 -29.93 24.76 -0.22
N ALA A 91 -28.61 24.88 -0.41
CA ALA A 91 -27.61 24.89 0.66
C ALA A 91 -27.84 26.05 1.65
N ARG A 92 -28.25 27.23 1.16
CA ARG A 92 -28.59 28.41 2.00
C ARG A 92 -29.72 28.18 3.00
N ASN A 93 -30.45 27.07 2.90
CA ASN A 93 -31.53 26.71 3.83
C ASN A 93 -31.21 25.44 4.66
N ALA A 94 -30.03 24.85 4.49
CA ALA A 94 -29.61 23.70 5.30
C ALA A 94 -29.17 24.16 6.70
N GLY A 95 -29.66 23.44 7.72
CA GLY A 95 -29.37 23.73 9.14
C GLY A 95 -28.43 22.72 9.80
N SER A 96 -27.88 21.75 9.05
CA SER A 96 -26.98 20.72 9.58
C SER A 96 -25.98 20.21 8.54
N TYR A 97 -24.85 19.67 8.99
CA TYR A 97 -23.84 19.06 8.12
C TYR A 97 -24.35 17.84 7.35
N GLU A 98 -25.25 17.05 7.95
CA GLU A 98 -25.89 15.92 7.25
C GLU A 98 -26.70 16.41 6.04
N GLN A 99 -27.46 17.49 6.21
CA GLN A 99 -28.20 18.11 5.10
C GLN A 99 -27.25 18.66 4.03
N ALA A 100 -26.15 19.33 4.41
CA ALA A 100 -25.14 19.81 3.48
C ALA A 100 -24.48 18.65 2.71
N ALA A 101 -24.08 17.57 3.39
CA ALA A 101 -23.51 16.39 2.77
C ALA A 101 -24.48 15.73 1.78
N GLY A 102 -25.77 15.67 2.13
CA GLY A 102 -26.82 15.21 1.24
C GLY A 102 -27.00 16.10 0.00
N ILE A 103 -26.90 17.42 0.15
CA ILE A 103 -26.94 18.38 -0.95
C ILE A 103 -25.74 18.18 -1.87
N VAL A 104 -24.52 18.08 -1.32
CA VAL A 104 -23.30 17.78 -2.07
C VAL A 104 -23.45 16.46 -2.84
N ALA A 105 -23.93 15.40 -2.19
CA ALA A 105 -24.15 14.11 -2.86
C ALA A 105 -25.14 14.20 -4.04
N ARG A 106 -26.24 14.96 -3.89
CA ARG A 106 -27.19 15.20 -4.98
C ARG A 106 -26.63 16.10 -6.08
N MET A 107 -25.79 17.07 -5.75
CA MET A 107 -25.08 17.89 -6.72
C MET A 107 -24.12 17.05 -7.56
N LEU A 108 -23.24 16.29 -6.91
CA LEU A 108 -22.28 15.42 -7.58
C LEU A 108 -22.98 14.29 -8.38
N GLY A 109 -24.18 13.90 -7.99
CA GLY A 109 -25.01 12.94 -8.74
C GLY A 109 -25.31 13.37 -10.19
N HIS A 110 -25.25 14.67 -10.53
CA HIS A 110 -25.41 15.15 -11.90
C HIS A 110 -24.25 14.78 -12.82
N LEU A 111 -23.06 14.50 -12.26
CA LEU A 111 -21.92 13.98 -13.03
C LEU A 111 -22.21 12.60 -13.63
N ARG A 112 -23.23 11.88 -13.12
CA ARG A 112 -23.63 10.53 -13.54
C ARG A 112 -22.45 9.56 -13.61
N ASP A 113 -21.58 9.67 -12.62
CA ASP A 113 -20.32 8.94 -12.54
C ASP A 113 -20.31 8.02 -11.31
N GLY A 114 -20.12 6.72 -11.53
CA GLY A 114 -20.07 5.71 -10.46
C GLY A 114 -18.79 5.74 -9.63
N HIS A 115 -17.77 6.48 -10.05
CA HIS A 115 -16.51 6.69 -9.33
C HIS A 115 -16.44 8.03 -8.58
N VAL A 116 -17.53 8.80 -8.57
CA VAL A 116 -17.69 9.95 -7.68
C VAL A 116 -18.41 9.51 -6.42
N TRP A 117 -17.79 9.70 -5.26
CA TRP A 117 -18.35 9.28 -3.98
C TRP A 117 -18.42 10.45 -3.01
N VAL A 118 -19.37 10.37 -2.09
CA VAL A 118 -19.45 11.25 -0.93
C VAL A 118 -19.50 10.37 0.31
N LYS A 119 -18.74 10.71 1.34
CA LYS A 119 -18.86 10.16 2.68
C LYS A 119 -19.24 11.26 3.66
N TYR A 120 -20.07 10.92 4.62
CA TYR A 120 -20.37 11.75 5.78
C TYR A 120 -20.17 10.92 7.05
N LYS A 121 -19.32 11.40 7.97
CA LYS A 121 -18.92 10.66 9.18
C LYS A 121 -18.44 9.23 8.85
N GLY A 122 -17.64 9.11 7.79
CA GLY A 122 -17.10 7.85 7.27
C GLY A 122 -18.08 6.94 6.52
N LYS A 123 -19.38 7.26 6.47
CA LYS A 123 -20.39 6.46 5.77
C LYS A 123 -20.63 6.98 4.35
N HIS A 124 -20.66 6.07 3.37
CA HIS A 124 -20.99 6.43 1.99
C HIS A 124 -22.43 6.94 1.87
N LEU A 125 -22.59 8.09 1.23
CA LEU A 125 -23.86 8.62 0.79
C LEU A 125 -24.15 8.17 -0.65
N PRO A 126 -25.43 7.96 -1.02
CA PRO A 126 -25.80 7.69 -2.40
C PRO A 126 -25.57 8.94 -3.27
N VAL A 127 -24.65 8.84 -4.23
CA VAL A 127 -24.35 9.90 -5.21
C VAL A 127 -24.98 9.54 -6.54
N TYR A 128 -24.40 8.54 -7.21
CA TYR A 128 -24.92 7.99 -8.45
C TYR A 128 -24.59 6.50 -8.51
N ARG A 129 -25.59 5.70 -8.88
CA ARG A 129 -25.44 4.25 -9.04
C ARG A 129 -25.57 3.91 -10.50
N VAL A 130 -24.49 3.42 -11.10
CA VAL A 130 -24.54 2.81 -12.43
C VAL A 130 -25.32 1.49 -12.33
N PRO A 131 -26.49 1.37 -12.99
CA PRO A 131 -27.21 0.10 -13.05
C PRO A 131 -26.30 -0.96 -13.68
N HIS A 132 -26.26 -2.15 -13.09
CA HIS A 132 -25.47 -3.25 -13.64
C HIS A 132 -26.13 -4.60 -13.38
N ALA A 133 -25.83 -5.54 -14.25
CA ALA A 133 -26.20 -6.94 -14.12
C ALA A 133 -24.93 -7.80 -14.06
N LEU A 134 -24.90 -8.74 -13.11
CA LEU A 134 -23.86 -9.76 -13.07
C LEU A 134 -24.24 -10.88 -14.05
N ASN A 135 -23.34 -11.20 -14.97
CA ASN A 135 -23.44 -12.30 -15.92
C ASN A 135 -22.86 -13.61 -15.33
N VAL A 136 -23.25 -13.91 -14.10
CA VAL A 136 -22.73 -15.06 -13.33
C VAL A 136 -23.80 -15.55 -12.36
N ASN A 137 -23.81 -16.86 -12.10
CA ASN A 137 -24.65 -17.41 -11.06
C ASN A 137 -24.16 -16.96 -9.67
N LYS A 138 -25.07 -16.39 -8.87
CA LYS A 138 -24.77 -15.86 -7.54
C LYS A 138 -24.45 -16.96 -6.51
N ASN A 139 -24.89 -18.19 -6.76
CA ASN A 139 -24.54 -19.35 -5.95
C ASN A 139 -23.19 -19.91 -6.39
N THR A 140 -22.11 -19.45 -5.77
CA THR A 140 -20.74 -19.92 -6.09
C THR A 140 -20.49 -21.39 -5.79
N LYS A 141 -21.39 -22.09 -5.08
CA LYS A 141 -21.23 -23.53 -4.80
C LYS A 141 -21.37 -24.39 -6.07
N ILE A 142 -22.03 -23.88 -7.11
CA ILE A 142 -22.22 -24.62 -8.37
C ILE A 142 -20.89 -24.91 -9.06
N TYR A 143 -19.85 -24.10 -8.83
CA TYR A 143 -18.53 -24.34 -9.42
C TYR A 143 -17.98 -25.71 -9.02
N GLY A 144 -18.32 -26.23 -7.84
CA GLY A 144 -17.86 -27.56 -7.40
C GLY A 144 -18.39 -28.70 -8.29
N ARG A 145 -19.56 -28.52 -8.90
CA ARG A 145 -20.12 -29.47 -9.88
C ARG A 145 -19.30 -29.50 -11.17
N TYR A 146 -18.86 -28.34 -11.63
CA TYR A 146 -18.12 -28.22 -12.88
C TYR A 146 -16.64 -28.57 -12.73
N LEU A 147 -16.04 -28.15 -11.61
CA LEU A 147 -14.59 -28.15 -11.40
C LEU A 147 -14.12 -29.29 -10.49
N GLY A 148 -15.02 -29.97 -9.80
CA GLY A 148 -14.67 -30.94 -8.76
C GLY A 148 -14.06 -30.25 -7.54
N ARG A 149 -12.83 -30.64 -7.17
CA ARG A 149 -12.17 -30.14 -5.96
C ARG A 149 -11.66 -28.71 -6.19
N ILE A 150 -12.40 -27.76 -5.63
CA ILE A 150 -11.98 -26.36 -5.56
C ILE A 150 -10.96 -26.17 -4.44
N GLN A 151 -9.92 -25.40 -4.74
CA GLN A 151 -8.84 -25.03 -3.84
C GLN A 151 -8.77 -23.51 -3.71
N GLN A 152 -8.04 -23.06 -2.70
CA GLN A 152 -7.88 -21.65 -2.38
C GLN A 152 -6.40 -21.34 -2.18
N ALA A 153 -5.94 -20.24 -2.79
CA ALA A 153 -4.60 -19.71 -2.61
C ALA A 153 -4.73 -18.27 -2.08
N GLY A 154 -4.41 -18.08 -0.80
CA GLY A 154 -4.71 -16.83 -0.11
C GLY A 154 -6.21 -16.49 -0.10
N ARG A 155 -6.56 -15.22 0.09
CA ARG A 155 -7.98 -14.79 0.20
C ARG A 155 -8.65 -14.49 -1.13
N ARG A 156 -7.87 -14.20 -2.16
CA ARG A 156 -8.36 -13.63 -3.43
C ARG A 156 -8.41 -14.61 -4.58
N ILE A 157 -7.64 -15.71 -4.51
CA ILE A 157 -7.58 -16.72 -5.56
C ILE A 157 -8.33 -17.97 -5.15
N VAL A 158 -9.30 -18.33 -5.98
CA VAL A 158 -9.94 -19.65 -5.96
C VAL A 158 -9.52 -20.36 -7.23
N TRP A 159 -9.07 -21.60 -7.13
CA TRP A 159 -8.58 -22.32 -8.30
C TRP A 159 -8.99 -23.78 -8.28
N ALA A 160 -9.02 -24.38 -9.46
CA ALA A 160 -9.27 -25.80 -9.63
C ALA A 160 -8.66 -26.28 -10.94
N LYS A 161 -8.60 -27.60 -11.09
CA LYS A 161 -8.28 -28.26 -12.35
C LYS A 161 -9.29 -29.37 -12.55
N THR A 162 -9.98 -29.34 -13.69
CA THR A 162 -10.97 -30.36 -14.04
C THR A 162 -10.28 -31.70 -14.35
N THR A 163 -11.05 -32.79 -14.42
CA THR A 163 -10.53 -34.13 -14.73
C THR A 163 -10.00 -34.25 -16.16
N ASP A 164 -10.44 -33.38 -17.07
CA ASP A 164 -9.98 -33.28 -18.46
C ASP A 164 -8.87 -32.21 -18.65
N SER A 165 -8.26 -31.75 -17.54
CA SER A 165 -7.13 -30.82 -17.50
C SER A 165 -7.41 -29.41 -18.04
N ILE A 166 -8.60 -28.88 -17.78
CA ILE A 166 -8.89 -27.44 -17.90
C ILE A 166 -8.55 -26.79 -16.56
N GLY A 167 -7.69 -25.77 -16.60
CA GLY A 167 -7.38 -24.97 -15.42
C GLY A 167 -8.46 -23.92 -15.18
N PHE A 168 -8.73 -23.61 -13.91
CA PHE A 168 -9.62 -22.51 -13.52
C PHE A 168 -8.98 -21.69 -12.41
N ILE A 169 -9.00 -20.36 -12.56
CA ILE A 169 -8.55 -19.39 -11.56
C ILE A 169 -9.55 -18.24 -11.52
N MET A 170 -10.24 -18.07 -10.39
CA MET A 170 -11.04 -16.89 -10.08
C MET A 170 -10.22 -15.93 -9.21
N ILE A 171 -10.19 -14.65 -9.61
CA ILE A 171 -9.52 -13.58 -8.86
C ILE A 171 -10.58 -12.58 -8.39
N ARG A 172 -10.78 -12.48 -7.08
CA ARG A 172 -11.89 -11.72 -6.48
C ARG A 172 -11.65 -10.22 -6.35
N SER A 173 -10.39 -9.79 -6.28
CA SER A 173 -10.00 -8.37 -6.21
C SER A 173 -8.50 -8.21 -6.41
N TRP A 174 -8.06 -6.98 -6.71
CA TRP A 174 -6.64 -6.62 -6.78
C TRP A 174 -6.15 -6.05 -5.46
N SER A 175 -5.96 -6.90 -4.46
CA SER A 175 -5.55 -6.46 -3.12
C SER A 175 -4.82 -7.57 -2.38
N GLY A 176 -3.85 -7.21 -1.54
CA GLY A 176 -2.98 -8.16 -0.84
C GLY A 176 -1.65 -8.27 -1.57
N GLY A 177 -0.55 -7.97 -0.86
CA GLY A 177 0.79 -7.97 -1.45
C GLY A 177 1.26 -9.36 -1.88
N ASP A 178 0.72 -10.40 -1.25
CA ASP A 178 1.00 -11.81 -1.55
C ASP A 178 0.35 -12.33 -2.84
N LEU A 179 -0.55 -11.54 -3.46
CA LEU A 179 -1.34 -11.97 -4.62
C LEU A 179 -0.48 -12.46 -5.80
N PRO A 180 0.60 -11.77 -6.24
CA PRO A 180 1.43 -12.23 -7.36
C PRO A 180 2.13 -13.56 -7.08
N ASP A 181 2.63 -13.74 -5.85
CA ASP A 181 3.28 -14.96 -5.41
C ASP A 181 2.31 -16.13 -5.36
N LYS A 182 1.13 -15.93 -4.76
CA LYS A 182 0.07 -16.95 -4.73
C LYS A 182 -0.45 -17.29 -6.11
N PHE A 183 -0.49 -16.32 -7.01
CA PHE A 183 -0.82 -16.58 -8.40
C PHE A 183 0.25 -17.44 -9.08
N ASP A 184 1.53 -17.13 -8.87
CA ASP A 184 2.63 -17.93 -9.43
C ASP A 184 2.62 -19.37 -8.91
N ASP A 185 2.38 -19.58 -7.62
CA ASP A 185 2.23 -20.92 -7.02
C ASP A 185 1.12 -21.73 -7.73
N VAL A 186 -0.02 -21.07 -8.00
CA VAL A 186 -1.15 -21.70 -8.71
C VAL A 186 -0.80 -21.97 -10.18
N MET A 187 -0.10 -21.05 -10.84
CA MET A 187 0.31 -21.20 -12.24
C MET A 187 1.21 -22.42 -12.45
N GLU A 188 2.07 -22.75 -11.49
CA GLU A 188 2.88 -23.98 -11.54
C GLU A 188 2.01 -25.24 -11.65
N GLN A 189 0.81 -25.25 -11.05
CA GLN A 189 -0.17 -26.35 -11.13
C GLN A 189 -0.94 -26.38 -12.47
N MET A 190 -0.79 -25.34 -13.30
CA MET A 190 -1.51 -25.20 -14.57
C MET A 190 -0.65 -25.56 -15.78
N ARG A 191 0.64 -25.89 -15.59
CA ARG A 191 1.59 -26.10 -16.70
C ARG A 191 1.21 -27.20 -17.68
N ASP A 192 0.37 -28.14 -17.33
CA ASP A 192 -0.07 -29.26 -18.18
C ASP A 192 -1.56 -29.17 -18.58
N THR A 193 -2.21 -28.04 -18.28
CA THR A 193 -3.61 -27.82 -18.67
C THR A 193 -3.74 -27.54 -20.16
N ARG A 194 -4.82 -28.01 -20.79
CA ARG A 194 -5.11 -27.71 -22.22
C ARG A 194 -5.47 -26.26 -22.48
N GLY A 195 -6.05 -25.62 -21.47
CA GLY A 195 -6.39 -24.22 -21.47
C GLY A 195 -6.77 -23.77 -20.07
N LEU A 196 -6.92 -22.46 -19.90
CA LEU A 196 -7.13 -21.82 -18.60
C LEU A 196 -8.34 -20.89 -18.65
N ILE A 197 -9.19 -20.99 -17.64
CA ILE A 197 -10.27 -20.03 -17.39
C ILE A 197 -9.79 -19.06 -16.33
N ILE A 198 -9.73 -17.77 -16.66
CA ILE A 198 -9.56 -16.70 -15.67
C ILE A 198 -10.91 -16.03 -15.45
N ASP A 199 -11.45 -16.07 -14.23
CA ASP A 199 -12.75 -15.46 -13.90
C ASP A 199 -12.59 -14.24 -13.00
N VAL A 200 -12.96 -13.07 -13.54
CA VAL A 200 -12.93 -11.78 -12.84
C VAL A 200 -14.31 -11.12 -12.81
N ARG A 201 -15.40 -11.84 -13.10
CA ARG A 201 -16.77 -11.30 -13.14
C ARG A 201 -17.22 -10.68 -11.81
N TRP A 202 -16.59 -11.06 -10.69
CA TRP A 202 -16.84 -10.54 -9.34
C TRP A 202 -15.86 -9.44 -8.89
N ASN A 203 -14.88 -9.09 -9.71
CA ASN A 203 -13.75 -8.27 -9.30
C ASN A 203 -14.01 -6.76 -9.49
N SER A 204 -14.26 -6.06 -8.40
CA SER A 204 -14.57 -4.63 -8.43
C SER A 204 -13.35 -3.70 -8.46
N GLY A 205 -12.14 -4.22 -8.70
CA GLY A 205 -10.93 -3.42 -8.79
C GLY A 205 -9.98 -3.58 -7.58
N GLY A 206 -9.21 -2.52 -7.32
CA GLY A 206 -8.13 -2.47 -6.34
C GLY A 206 -6.86 -1.86 -6.94
N ASP A 207 -5.72 -2.43 -6.60
CA ASP A 207 -4.40 -2.00 -7.06
C ASP A 207 -4.15 -2.37 -8.55
N SER A 208 -3.83 -1.37 -9.36
CA SER A 208 -3.58 -1.57 -10.79
C SER A 208 -2.27 -2.33 -11.08
N GLU A 209 -1.25 -2.17 -10.25
CA GLU A 209 0.03 -2.88 -10.41
C GLU A 209 -0.14 -4.36 -10.12
N LEU A 210 -0.88 -4.73 -9.07
CA LEU A 210 -1.21 -6.14 -8.81
C LEU A 210 -1.89 -6.78 -10.02
N SER A 211 -2.85 -6.09 -10.63
CA SER A 211 -3.53 -6.59 -11.83
C SER A 211 -2.57 -6.76 -13.02
N LYS A 212 -1.63 -5.82 -13.18
CA LYS A 212 -0.60 -5.84 -14.22
C LYS A 212 0.36 -7.01 -14.04
N TYR A 213 0.82 -7.26 -12.82
CA TYR A 213 1.64 -8.43 -12.51
C TYR A 213 0.94 -9.73 -12.93
N ILE A 214 -0.35 -9.89 -12.63
CA ILE A 214 -1.07 -11.09 -13.05
C ILE A 214 -1.16 -11.19 -14.58
N ALA A 215 -1.55 -10.12 -15.27
CA ALA A 215 -1.68 -10.10 -16.72
C ALA A 215 -0.34 -10.39 -17.44
N ALA A 216 0.78 -9.96 -16.86
CA ALA A 216 2.12 -10.15 -17.42
C ALA A 216 2.54 -11.63 -17.56
N ARG A 217 1.80 -12.59 -16.97
CA ARG A 217 2.02 -14.03 -17.14
C ARG A 217 1.47 -14.59 -18.46
N PHE A 218 0.70 -13.78 -19.21
CA PHE A 218 -0.01 -14.20 -20.42
C PHE A 218 0.48 -13.49 -21.69
N VAL A 219 1.17 -12.37 -21.56
CA VAL A 219 1.64 -11.58 -22.72
C VAL A 219 2.98 -12.12 -23.24
N ASP A 220 3.16 -12.18 -24.54
CA ASP A 220 4.36 -12.71 -25.22
C ASP A 220 5.47 -11.67 -25.38
N THR A 221 5.09 -10.42 -25.65
CA THR A 221 5.95 -9.25 -25.85
C THR A 221 5.32 -8.01 -25.20
N THR A 222 6.04 -6.90 -25.15
CA THR A 222 5.45 -5.64 -24.66
C THR A 222 4.35 -5.18 -25.61
N ARG A 223 3.15 -4.92 -25.07
CA ARG A 223 1.97 -4.50 -25.83
C ARG A 223 1.29 -3.31 -25.17
N VAL A 224 0.88 -2.35 -25.99
CA VAL A 224 0.05 -1.22 -25.54
C VAL A 224 -1.36 -1.72 -25.29
N TYR A 225 -1.87 -1.53 -24.08
CA TYR A 225 -3.23 -1.92 -23.71
C TYR A 225 -4.14 -0.71 -23.46
N GLY A 226 -3.61 0.50 -23.49
CA GLY A 226 -4.41 1.70 -23.38
C GLY A 226 -3.60 2.97 -23.25
N HIS A 227 -4.32 4.06 -23.03
CA HIS A 227 -3.77 5.38 -22.77
C HIS A 227 -4.53 6.03 -21.62
N TYR A 228 -3.97 7.08 -21.04
CA TYR A 228 -4.70 7.95 -20.13
C TYR A 228 -4.27 9.41 -20.27
N ARG A 229 -5.13 10.31 -19.80
CA ARG A 229 -4.83 11.73 -19.66
C ARG A 229 -5.25 12.16 -18.25
N TYR A 230 -4.49 13.07 -17.63
CA TYR A 230 -4.83 13.64 -16.34
C TYR A 230 -5.10 15.15 -16.45
N ARG A 231 -5.78 15.71 -15.45
CA ARG A 231 -6.05 17.14 -15.35
C ARG A 231 -4.77 17.94 -15.13
N ASN A 232 -4.49 18.93 -15.98
CA ASN A 232 -3.23 19.69 -15.99
C ASN A 232 -3.43 21.20 -16.23
N GLY A 233 -4.51 21.76 -15.71
CA GLY A 233 -4.80 23.19 -15.80
C GLY A 233 -6.16 23.57 -15.22
N PRO A 234 -6.44 24.87 -15.04
CA PRO A 234 -7.66 25.35 -14.42
C PRO A 234 -8.91 25.20 -15.30
N GLY A 235 -8.78 25.08 -16.63
CA GLY A 235 -9.91 24.91 -17.55
C GLY A 235 -10.45 23.47 -17.57
N ARG A 236 -11.78 23.30 -17.66
CA ARG A 236 -12.49 21.99 -17.63
C ARG A 236 -11.98 20.96 -18.66
N SER A 237 -11.31 21.42 -19.71
CA SER A 237 -10.74 20.62 -20.80
C SER A 237 -9.20 20.49 -20.77
N ASP A 238 -8.54 21.07 -19.78
CA ASP A 238 -7.08 21.12 -19.67
C ASP A 238 -6.52 19.77 -19.25
N LEU A 239 -6.39 18.88 -20.22
CA LEU A 239 -5.86 17.54 -20.05
C LEU A 239 -4.47 17.44 -20.68
N THR A 240 -3.58 16.63 -20.11
CA THR A 240 -2.28 16.32 -20.73
C THR A 240 -2.40 15.71 -22.11
N GLU A 241 -1.27 15.55 -22.80
CA GLU A 241 -1.19 14.58 -23.91
C GLU A 241 -1.56 13.16 -23.45
N LYS A 242 -1.93 12.29 -24.40
CA LYS A 242 -2.19 10.88 -24.12
C LYS A 242 -0.89 10.20 -23.68
N ILE A 243 -0.92 9.60 -22.50
CA ILE A 243 0.19 8.83 -21.95
C ILE A 243 -0.09 7.35 -22.20
N GLU A 244 0.84 6.67 -22.85
CA GLU A 244 0.74 5.25 -23.17
C GLU A 244 0.82 4.37 -21.92
N ARG A 245 0.04 3.28 -21.91
CA ARG A 245 0.13 2.20 -20.93
C ARG A 245 0.45 0.89 -21.64
N ALA A 246 1.56 0.28 -21.24
CA ALA A 246 2.05 -0.96 -21.81
C ALA A 246 2.13 -2.09 -20.77
N LEU A 247 1.92 -3.31 -21.24
CA LEU A 247 2.05 -4.56 -20.49
C LEU A 247 3.25 -5.31 -21.05
N SER A 248 4.20 -5.65 -20.17
CA SER A 248 5.37 -6.46 -20.53
C SER A 248 5.29 -7.87 -19.92
N PRO A 249 5.90 -8.87 -20.54
CA PRO A 249 5.93 -10.23 -20.01
C PRO A 249 6.70 -10.32 -18.68
N ARG A 250 6.30 -11.22 -17.79
CA ARG A 250 7.04 -11.52 -16.55
C ARG A 250 7.26 -13.00 -16.27
N GLY A 251 8.29 -13.24 -15.46
CA GLY A 251 8.62 -14.53 -14.85
C GLY A 251 9.32 -15.51 -15.80
N PRO A 252 9.78 -16.66 -15.28
CA PRO A 252 10.68 -17.57 -16.00
C PRO A 252 10.07 -18.34 -17.18
N TRP A 253 8.75 -18.34 -17.26
CA TRP A 253 7.95 -19.01 -18.28
C TRP A 253 6.61 -18.29 -18.35
N ARG A 254 5.80 -18.49 -19.38
CA ARG A 254 4.50 -17.82 -19.52
C ARG A 254 3.44 -18.82 -19.92
N TYR A 255 2.20 -18.52 -19.61
CA TYR A 255 1.11 -19.37 -20.07
C TYR A 255 0.78 -19.05 -21.51
N ASP A 256 1.16 -19.95 -22.40
CA ASP A 256 1.13 -19.79 -23.86
C ASP A 256 0.07 -20.67 -24.54
N ARG A 257 -0.85 -21.24 -23.76
CA ARG A 257 -2.00 -22.02 -24.24
C ARG A 257 -3.29 -21.20 -24.21
N PRO A 258 -4.40 -21.69 -24.82
CA PRO A 258 -5.67 -20.96 -24.83
C PRO A 258 -6.13 -20.55 -23.44
N VAL A 259 -6.46 -19.26 -23.30
CA VAL A 259 -7.02 -18.68 -22.08
C VAL A 259 -8.38 -18.05 -22.42
N ILE A 260 -9.40 -18.35 -21.61
CA ILE A 260 -10.66 -17.63 -21.66
C ILE A 260 -10.78 -16.74 -20.42
N LEU A 261 -10.87 -15.43 -20.64
CA LEU A 261 -11.15 -14.46 -19.59
C LEU A 261 -12.66 -14.24 -19.49
N LEU A 262 -13.26 -14.64 -18.37
CA LEU A 262 -14.65 -14.31 -18.04
C LEU A 262 -14.74 -12.93 -17.40
N MET A 263 -15.45 -12.03 -18.06
CA MET A 263 -15.62 -10.63 -17.66
C MET A 263 -17.08 -10.17 -17.74
N GLY A 264 -17.40 -9.04 -17.09
CA GLY A 264 -18.75 -8.48 -17.09
C GLY A 264 -18.84 -7.17 -16.31
N GLN A 265 -20.06 -6.67 -16.09
CA GLN A 265 -20.29 -5.37 -15.44
C GLN A 265 -19.93 -5.34 -13.94
N GLY A 266 -19.52 -6.46 -13.35
CA GLY A 266 -18.88 -6.50 -12.04
C GLY A 266 -17.41 -6.05 -12.06
N CYS A 267 -16.77 -6.06 -13.24
CA CYS A 267 -15.41 -5.60 -13.48
C CYS A 267 -15.33 -4.08 -13.51
N VAL A 268 -14.51 -3.50 -12.63
CA VAL A 268 -14.48 -2.06 -12.33
C VAL A 268 -13.04 -1.60 -12.05
N SER A 269 -12.72 -0.34 -12.32
CA SER A 269 -11.46 0.30 -11.93
C SER A 269 -10.23 -0.47 -12.47
N ALA A 270 -9.27 -0.83 -11.62
CA ALA A 270 -8.12 -1.66 -11.99
C ALA A 270 -8.51 -2.98 -12.72
N CYS A 271 -9.69 -3.54 -12.46
CA CYS A 271 -10.15 -4.73 -13.18
C CYS A 271 -10.52 -4.45 -14.65
N GLU A 272 -10.90 -3.22 -15.00
CA GLU A 272 -11.11 -2.85 -16.40
C GLU A 272 -9.79 -2.72 -17.12
N SER A 273 -8.77 -2.18 -16.44
CA SER A 273 -7.39 -2.20 -16.95
C SER A 273 -6.92 -3.65 -17.15
N PHE A 274 -7.22 -4.57 -16.22
CA PHE A 274 -6.93 -6.00 -16.39
C PHE A 274 -7.61 -6.61 -17.61
N CYS A 275 -8.90 -6.31 -17.83
CA CYS A 275 -9.61 -6.80 -19.02
C CYS A 275 -8.97 -6.29 -20.30
N ALA A 276 -8.58 -5.00 -20.37
CA ALA A 276 -7.88 -4.44 -21.51
C ALA A 276 -6.48 -5.06 -21.71
N MET A 277 -5.73 -5.29 -20.63
CA MET A 277 -4.43 -5.96 -20.65
C MET A 277 -4.52 -7.39 -21.21
N MET A 278 -5.51 -8.15 -20.72
CA MET A 278 -5.75 -9.52 -21.15
C MET A 278 -6.26 -9.60 -22.58
N ALA A 279 -7.13 -8.69 -23.02
CA ALA A 279 -7.57 -8.60 -24.42
C ALA A 279 -6.42 -8.32 -25.41
N ALA A 280 -5.34 -7.68 -24.94
CA ALA A 280 -4.15 -7.46 -25.77
C ALA A 280 -3.24 -8.71 -25.88
N CYS A 281 -3.45 -9.75 -25.07
CA CYS A 281 -2.61 -10.95 -25.05
C CYS A 281 -2.99 -11.93 -26.18
N PRO A 282 -2.02 -12.56 -26.86
CA PRO A 282 -2.28 -13.31 -28.10
C PRO A 282 -3.11 -14.59 -27.94
N ASN A 283 -3.06 -15.23 -26.77
CA ASN A 283 -3.74 -16.50 -26.51
C ASN A 283 -4.98 -16.33 -25.63
N VAL A 284 -5.42 -15.10 -25.40
CA VAL A 284 -6.58 -14.80 -24.55
C VAL A 284 -7.78 -14.49 -25.44
N THR A 285 -8.92 -15.11 -25.14
CA THR A 285 -10.23 -14.70 -25.62
C THR A 285 -11.05 -14.18 -24.44
N THR A 286 -11.49 -12.93 -24.50
CA THR A 286 -12.37 -12.35 -23.50
C THR A 286 -13.84 -12.67 -23.82
N MET A 287 -14.61 -13.11 -22.82
CA MET A 287 -15.97 -13.60 -23.01
C MET A 287 -16.90 -13.16 -21.87
N GLY A 288 -18.14 -12.82 -22.21
CA GLY A 288 -19.15 -12.41 -21.23
C GLY A 288 -19.83 -11.10 -21.62
N ASP A 289 -19.82 -10.11 -20.73
CA ASP A 289 -20.43 -8.80 -20.95
C ASP A 289 -19.35 -7.70 -20.87
N ARG A 290 -19.68 -6.50 -21.34
CA ARG A 290 -18.83 -5.32 -21.16
C ARG A 290 -18.55 -5.05 -19.69
N THR A 291 -17.40 -4.46 -19.38
CA THR A 291 -17.12 -3.97 -18.03
C THR A 291 -17.98 -2.75 -17.66
N ARG A 292 -17.90 -2.29 -16.40
CA ARG A 292 -18.80 -1.24 -15.90
C ARG A 292 -18.60 0.14 -16.55
N GLY A 293 -17.40 0.44 -17.04
CA GLY A 293 -17.04 1.75 -17.60
C GLY A 293 -16.81 2.78 -16.50
N SER A 294 -15.90 2.47 -15.59
CA SER A 294 -15.64 3.28 -14.40
C SER A 294 -14.19 3.09 -13.93
N THR A 295 -13.28 3.91 -14.47
CA THR A 295 -11.83 3.75 -14.26
C THR A 295 -11.18 4.86 -13.44
N GLY A 296 -11.92 5.95 -13.19
CA GLY A 296 -11.51 7.33 -12.87
C GLY A 296 -10.35 7.70 -11.92
N PHE A 297 -9.68 6.77 -11.23
CA PHE A 297 -8.65 7.07 -10.23
C PHE A 297 -9.08 8.18 -9.26
N PRO A 298 -10.09 7.90 -8.42
CA PRO A 298 -10.67 8.90 -7.55
C PRO A 298 -9.68 9.34 -6.46
N ILE A 299 -9.52 10.65 -6.30
CA ILE A 299 -8.76 11.26 -5.21
C ILE A 299 -9.73 11.82 -4.15
N PRO A 300 -9.50 11.57 -2.85
CA PRO A 300 -10.33 12.12 -1.78
C PRO A 300 -10.02 13.61 -1.53
N PHE A 301 -11.07 14.38 -1.26
CA PHE A 301 -11.04 15.76 -0.81
C PHE A 301 -11.98 15.90 0.38
N LYS A 302 -11.56 16.58 1.44
CA LYS A 302 -12.44 16.80 2.59
C LYS A 302 -12.92 18.23 2.64
N LEU A 303 -14.14 18.35 3.14
CA LEU A 303 -14.86 19.57 3.38
C LEU A 303 -15.17 19.64 4.87
N ASP A 304 -15.64 20.80 5.31
CA ASP A 304 -16.06 20.98 6.69
C ASP A 304 -17.19 20.01 7.10
N GLY A 305 -17.25 19.65 8.39
CA GLY A 305 -18.30 18.78 8.93
C GLY A 305 -18.18 17.28 8.65
N GLU A 306 -16.96 16.74 8.56
CA GLU A 306 -16.72 15.31 8.29
C GLU A 306 -17.30 14.82 6.94
N ILE A 307 -17.35 15.71 5.96
CA ILE A 307 -17.75 15.41 4.59
C ILE A 307 -16.50 15.16 3.76
N GLU A 308 -16.46 14.06 3.01
CA GLU A 308 -15.37 13.73 2.09
C GLU A 308 -15.96 13.42 0.71
N ILE A 309 -15.43 14.02 -0.34
CA ILE A 309 -15.79 13.75 -1.72
C ILE A 309 -14.62 13.07 -2.44
N TYR A 310 -14.93 12.16 -3.36
CA TYR A 310 -13.92 11.46 -4.16
C TYR A 310 -14.11 11.85 -5.62
N VAL A 311 -13.08 12.43 -6.22
CA VAL A 311 -13.16 13.02 -7.57
C VAL A 311 -12.16 12.32 -8.50
N PRO A 312 -12.64 11.70 -9.59
CA PRO A 312 -11.80 11.16 -10.64
C PRO A 312 -10.89 12.19 -11.32
N GLN A 313 -9.58 11.89 -11.37
CA GLN A 313 -8.56 12.81 -11.90
C GLN A 313 -7.96 12.39 -13.25
N TRP A 314 -8.42 11.27 -13.83
CA TRP A 314 -7.99 10.88 -15.16
C TRP A 314 -9.16 10.44 -16.05
N ILE A 315 -8.85 10.31 -17.33
CA ILE A 315 -9.69 9.63 -18.31
C ILE A 315 -8.85 8.54 -18.98
N SER A 316 -9.38 7.32 -19.00
CA SER A 316 -8.70 6.16 -19.59
C SER A 316 -9.28 5.79 -20.95
N TYR A 317 -8.39 5.38 -21.86
CA TYR A 317 -8.70 5.00 -23.22
C TYR A 317 -8.15 3.61 -23.52
N LEU A 318 -8.86 2.88 -24.39
CA LEU A 318 -8.35 1.69 -25.08
C LEU A 318 -7.27 2.07 -26.11
N PRO A 319 -6.52 1.09 -26.66
CA PRO A 319 -5.47 1.36 -27.66
C PRO A 319 -6.00 2.07 -28.91
N ASP A 320 -7.23 1.76 -29.32
CA ASP A 320 -7.91 2.39 -30.46
C ASP A 320 -8.42 3.81 -30.17
N GLY A 321 -8.21 4.31 -28.94
CA GLY A 321 -8.60 5.64 -28.50
C GLY A 321 -10.03 5.74 -27.98
N GLN A 322 -10.79 4.65 -27.89
CA GLN A 322 -12.11 4.66 -27.26
C GLN A 322 -12.00 4.90 -25.75
N VAL A 323 -12.88 5.75 -25.20
CA VAL A 323 -12.96 6.01 -23.76
C VAL A 323 -13.56 4.80 -23.04
N ILE A 324 -12.99 4.42 -21.90
CA ILE A 324 -13.52 3.33 -21.07
C ILE A 324 -14.66 3.84 -20.19
N ASP A 325 -14.53 5.01 -19.56
CA ASP A 325 -15.56 5.57 -18.68
C ASP A 325 -16.91 5.77 -19.41
N GLY A 326 -17.98 5.24 -18.80
CA GLY A 326 -19.34 5.18 -19.36
C GLY A 326 -19.59 4.04 -20.36
N ARG A 327 -18.55 3.45 -20.95
CA ARG A 327 -18.66 2.44 -22.01
C ARG A 327 -18.25 1.04 -21.57
N GLY A 328 -17.17 0.94 -20.79
CA GLY A 328 -16.53 -0.31 -20.44
C GLY A 328 -15.68 -0.89 -21.57
N VAL A 329 -14.89 -1.90 -21.25
CA VAL A 329 -14.16 -2.74 -22.20
C VAL A 329 -15.13 -3.80 -22.72
N MET A 330 -15.27 -3.91 -24.04
CA MET A 330 -16.09 -4.94 -24.68
C MET A 330 -15.34 -6.28 -24.70
N PRO A 331 -16.02 -7.41 -24.46
CA PRO A 331 -15.41 -8.73 -24.68
C PRO A 331 -15.31 -9.04 -26.19
N ASP A 332 -14.34 -9.88 -26.56
CA ASP A 332 -14.17 -10.41 -27.91
C ASP A 332 -15.38 -11.25 -28.32
N VAL A 333 -15.94 -11.99 -27.36
CA VAL A 333 -17.13 -12.82 -27.54
C VAL A 333 -18.21 -12.38 -26.52
N PRO A 334 -19.13 -11.49 -26.92
CA PRO A 334 -20.28 -11.12 -26.10
C PRO A 334 -21.21 -12.31 -25.84
N PHE A 335 -21.76 -12.38 -24.63
CA PHE A 335 -22.74 -13.37 -24.21
C PHE A 335 -24.03 -12.66 -23.80
N VAL A 336 -25.14 -13.00 -24.48
CA VAL A 336 -26.47 -12.48 -24.17
C VAL A 336 -27.22 -13.54 -23.36
N PRO A 337 -27.43 -13.33 -22.04
CA PRO A 337 -28.11 -14.32 -21.22
C PRO A 337 -29.60 -14.43 -21.56
N GLY A 338 -30.09 -15.66 -21.69
CA GLY A 338 -31.50 -15.97 -21.62
C GLY A 338 -32.03 -15.94 -20.17
N PRO A 339 -33.36 -16.03 -19.97
CA PRO A 339 -33.99 -15.90 -18.64
C PRO A 339 -33.49 -16.88 -17.57
N ALA A 340 -32.93 -18.03 -17.97
CA ALA A 340 -32.48 -19.09 -17.06
C ALA A 340 -30.96 -19.32 -17.09
N SER A 341 -30.18 -18.48 -17.80
CA SER A 341 -28.73 -18.68 -17.99
C SER A 341 -27.93 -18.76 -16.69
N PHE A 342 -28.42 -18.13 -15.62
CA PHE A 342 -27.78 -18.09 -14.31
C PHE A 342 -28.71 -18.53 -13.15
N ALA A 343 -29.74 -19.33 -13.46
CA ALA A 343 -30.75 -19.76 -12.50
C ALA A 343 -30.43 -21.15 -11.91
N GLY A 344 -30.89 -21.39 -10.68
CA GLY A 344 -30.69 -22.67 -9.99
C GLY A 344 -29.21 -23.04 -9.92
N ASP A 345 -28.88 -24.23 -10.43
CA ASP A 345 -27.52 -24.78 -10.43
C ASP A 345 -26.80 -24.65 -11.79
N ARG A 346 -27.18 -23.65 -12.61
CA ARG A 346 -26.63 -23.42 -13.95
C ARG A 346 -25.86 -22.09 -14.06
N ASP A 347 -24.73 -22.11 -14.76
CA ASP A 347 -24.08 -20.94 -15.35
C ASP A 347 -23.76 -21.27 -16.82
N GLU A 348 -24.64 -20.85 -17.73
CA GLU A 348 -24.58 -21.19 -19.16
C GLU A 348 -23.34 -20.62 -19.84
N LEU A 349 -22.87 -19.44 -19.41
CA LEU A 349 -21.62 -18.87 -19.89
C LEU A 349 -20.44 -19.75 -19.48
N PHE A 350 -20.43 -20.21 -18.23
CA PHE A 350 -19.39 -21.12 -17.73
C PHE A 350 -19.40 -22.47 -18.45
N GLU A 351 -20.59 -23.06 -18.68
CA GLU A 351 -20.76 -24.30 -19.46
C GLU A 351 -20.22 -24.14 -20.89
N THR A 352 -20.54 -23.03 -21.56
CA THR A 352 -20.05 -22.72 -22.91
C THR A 352 -18.52 -22.64 -22.96
N VAL A 353 -17.90 -22.06 -21.93
CA VAL A 353 -16.44 -21.94 -21.84
C VAL A 353 -15.77 -23.29 -21.62
N LEU A 354 -16.37 -24.15 -20.79
CA LEU A 354 -15.88 -25.52 -20.59
C LEU A 354 -15.95 -26.34 -21.88
N ASP A 355 -17.07 -26.28 -22.60
CA ASP A 355 -17.22 -26.98 -23.88
C ASP A 355 -16.18 -26.51 -24.91
N ARG A 356 -15.94 -25.20 -24.97
CA ARG A 356 -14.94 -24.60 -25.87
C ARG A 356 -13.53 -25.07 -25.55
N LEU A 357 -13.11 -25.02 -24.28
CA LEU A 357 -11.78 -25.49 -23.88
C LEU A 357 -11.66 -27.02 -23.90
N GLY A 358 -12.75 -27.75 -23.72
CA GLY A 358 -12.80 -29.21 -23.82
C GLY A 358 -12.53 -29.72 -25.24
N ALA A 359 -12.77 -28.89 -26.25
CA ALA A 359 -12.43 -29.16 -27.65
C ALA A 359 -10.94 -28.95 -27.97
N GLU A 360 -10.20 -28.20 -27.15
CA GLU A 360 -8.75 -28.00 -27.32
C GLU A 360 -8.00 -29.30 -27.02
N PRO A 361 -6.95 -29.66 -27.78
CA PRO A 361 -6.20 -30.89 -27.55
C PRO A 361 -5.46 -30.86 -26.21
N LEU A 362 -5.36 -32.02 -25.54
CA LEU A 362 -4.45 -32.15 -24.40
C LEU A 362 -3.01 -31.94 -24.84
N PRO A 363 -2.24 -31.11 -24.13
CA PRO A 363 -0.85 -30.88 -24.49
C PRO A 363 -0.03 -32.14 -24.21
N ALA A 364 0.87 -32.49 -25.14
CA ALA A 364 1.74 -33.65 -24.99
C ALA A 364 2.75 -33.48 -23.84
N THR A 365 3.16 -32.25 -23.54
CA THR A 365 4.11 -31.91 -22.49
C THR A 365 3.67 -30.67 -21.73
N ALA A 366 4.07 -30.57 -20.46
CA ALA A 366 3.90 -29.36 -19.66
C ALA A 366 4.68 -28.16 -20.25
N ILE A 367 4.26 -26.93 -19.94
CA ILE A 367 4.95 -25.71 -20.35
C ILE A 367 6.34 -25.72 -19.71
N ALA A 368 7.37 -25.59 -20.55
CA ALA A 368 8.77 -25.63 -20.15
C ALA A 368 9.21 -24.34 -19.44
N GLY A 369 10.39 -24.39 -18.82
CA GLY A 369 11.01 -23.26 -18.12
C GLY A 369 11.08 -23.48 -16.61
N PRO A 370 12.02 -22.83 -15.92
CA PRO A 370 12.25 -23.08 -14.50
C PRO A 370 11.05 -22.64 -13.66
N THR A 371 10.87 -23.23 -12.48
CA THR A 371 9.86 -22.76 -11.53
C THR A 371 10.28 -21.41 -10.95
N VAL A 372 9.31 -20.60 -10.53
CA VAL A 372 9.62 -19.34 -9.82
C VAL A 372 10.51 -19.61 -8.59
N GLN A 373 10.25 -20.70 -7.87
CA GLN A 373 11.06 -21.12 -6.73
C GLN A 373 12.50 -21.49 -7.13
N ALA A 374 12.70 -22.20 -8.25
CA ALA A 374 14.04 -22.55 -8.73
C ALA A 374 14.84 -21.31 -9.16
N VAL A 375 14.18 -20.33 -9.79
CA VAL A 375 14.80 -19.03 -10.12
C VAL A 375 15.19 -18.28 -8.86
N ARG A 376 14.30 -18.21 -7.86
CA ARG A 376 14.58 -17.60 -6.55
C ARG A 376 15.79 -18.23 -5.89
N GLU A 377 15.86 -19.56 -5.89
CA GLU A 377 16.97 -20.28 -5.28
C GLU A 377 18.28 -19.99 -6.02
N LYS A 378 18.28 -20.06 -7.35
CA LYS A 378 19.47 -19.75 -8.16
C LYS A 378 19.94 -18.32 -7.97
N GLU A 379 19.04 -17.33 -7.95
CA GLU A 379 19.44 -15.94 -7.71
C GLU A 379 20.10 -15.76 -6.33
N LYS A 380 19.67 -16.53 -5.32
CA LYS A 380 20.27 -16.52 -3.99
C LYS A 380 21.63 -17.21 -3.93
N THR A 381 21.76 -18.39 -4.54
CA THR A 381 22.94 -19.27 -4.34
C THR A 381 24.01 -19.13 -5.43
N GLU A 382 23.68 -18.68 -6.63
CA GLU A 382 24.58 -18.61 -7.78
C GLU A 382 24.85 -17.16 -8.19
N SER A 383 26.05 -16.63 -7.93
CA SER A 383 26.40 -15.23 -8.31
C SER A 383 26.15 -14.94 -9.78
N SER A 384 26.43 -15.91 -10.67
CA SER A 384 26.21 -15.77 -12.11
C SER A 384 24.76 -15.45 -12.51
N TYR A 385 23.82 -15.79 -11.61
CA TYR A 385 22.39 -15.64 -11.77
C TYR A 385 21.85 -14.41 -11.04
N ARG A 386 22.68 -13.58 -10.38
CA ARG A 386 22.23 -12.29 -9.81
C ARG A 386 21.83 -11.29 -10.90
N PRO A 387 20.99 -10.29 -10.59
CA PRO A 387 20.64 -9.23 -11.55
C PRO A 387 21.87 -8.48 -12.03
N LYS A 388 21.96 -8.28 -13.35
CA LYS A 388 23.10 -7.60 -13.99
C LYS A 388 22.67 -6.28 -14.55
N ILE A 389 23.54 -5.29 -14.43
CA ILE A 389 23.36 -3.99 -15.06
C ILE A 389 23.77 -4.13 -16.52
N VAL A 390 22.81 -3.86 -17.41
CA VAL A 390 22.97 -3.93 -18.87
C VAL A 390 23.61 -2.66 -19.39
N SER A 391 23.16 -1.51 -18.89
CA SER A 391 23.66 -0.20 -19.29
C SER A 391 23.43 0.83 -18.20
N VAL A 392 24.26 1.87 -18.24
CA VAL A 392 24.13 3.07 -17.43
C VAL A 392 24.18 4.30 -18.34
N GLU A 393 23.38 5.31 -18.04
CA GLU A 393 23.47 6.63 -18.67
C GLU A 393 23.58 7.71 -17.58
N PRO A 394 24.53 8.66 -17.66
CA PRO A 394 25.63 8.72 -18.63
C PRO A 394 26.53 7.47 -18.58
N GLY A 395 26.98 7.04 -19.76
CA GLY A 395 27.82 5.84 -19.89
C GLY A 395 29.22 6.05 -19.34
N GLU A 396 29.93 4.94 -19.10
CA GLU A 396 31.33 4.94 -18.68
C GLU A 396 32.20 5.85 -19.56
N GLY A 397 33.00 6.72 -18.94
CA GLY A 397 33.90 7.65 -19.60
C GLY A 397 33.22 8.83 -20.30
N SER A 398 31.90 9.00 -20.18
CA SER A 398 31.18 10.13 -20.77
C SER A 398 31.76 11.46 -20.30
N ARG A 399 31.85 12.45 -21.19
CA ARG A 399 32.37 13.79 -20.89
C ARG A 399 31.31 14.84 -21.17
N ASN A 400 31.44 16.00 -20.52
CA ASN A 400 30.55 17.16 -20.70
C ASN A 400 29.07 16.85 -20.39
N VAL A 401 28.82 15.96 -19.44
CA VAL A 401 27.46 15.68 -18.96
C VAL A 401 26.86 16.96 -18.36
N ALA A 402 25.59 17.24 -18.66
CA ALA A 402 24.88 18.36 -18.06
C ALA A 402 24.75 18.18 -16.54
N ALA A 403 24.89 19.28 -15.78
CA ALA A 403 24.75 19.24 -14.33
C ALA A 403 23.36 18.73 -13.92
N ASP A 404 22.30 19.23 -14.55
CA ASP A 404 20.96 18.65 -14.44
C ASP A 404 20.82 17.50 -15.44
N THR A 405 20.67 16.27 -14.93
CA THR A 405 20.58 15.07 -15.76
C THR A 405 19.68 14.01 -15.13
N VAL A 406 19.47 12.92 -15.86
CA VAL A 406 18.80 11.72 -15.37
C VAL A 406 19.81 10.58 -15.44
N LEU A 407 20.16 10.01 -14.28
CA LEU A 407 20.87 8.75 -14.28
C LEU A 407 19.90 7.64 -14.67
N ARG A 408 20.27 6.85 -15.67
CA ARG A 408 19.55 5.65 -16.06
C ARG A 408 20.36 4.43 -15.69
N VAL A 409 19.75 3.49 -15.00
CA VAL A 409 20.37 2.19 -14.67
C VAL A 409 19.45 1.09 -15.16
N ARG A 410 19.89 0.38 -16.19
CA ARG A 410 19.12 -0.67 -16.86
C ARG A 410 19.59 -2.05 -16.43
N PHE A 411 18.67 -2.95 -16.16
CA PHE A 411 18.95 -4.32 -15.73
C PHE A 411 18.54 -5.37 -16.77
N ASP A 412 19.12 -6.56 -16.64
CA ASP A 412 18.86 -7.70 -17.52
C ASP A 412 17.49 -8.37 -17.27
N ARG A 413 16.78 -7.95 -16.22
CA ARG A 413 15.54 -8.57 -15.74
C ARG A 413 14.67 -7.60 -14.94
N PRO A 414 13.41 -7.96 -14.65
CA PRO A 414 12.54 -7.18 -13.78
C PRO A 414 13.12 -6.96 -12.39
N MET A 415 13.06 -5.71 -11.93
CA MET A 415 13.55 -5.23 -10.65
C MET A 415 12.40 -4.72 -9.79
N HIS A 416 12.57 -4.73 -8.47
CA HIS A 416 11.60 -4.17 -7.56
C HIS A 416 11.62 -2.64 -7.64
N PRO A 417 10.49 -1.98 -7.99
CA PRO A 417 10.48 -0.56 -8.41
C PRO A 417 10.80 0.45 -7.29
N SER A 418 10.80 0.02 -6.04
CA SER A 418 10.94 0.91 -4.88
C SER A 418 12.23 0.70 -4.07
N THR A 419 13.18 -0.09 -4.58
CA THR A 419 14.47 -0.33 -3.92
C THR A 419 15.62 0.09 -4.82
N LEU A 420 16.55 0.91 -4.30
CA LEU A 420 17.76 1.34 -5.01
C LEU A 420 18.84 1.80 -4.02
N GLN A 421 20.10 1.72 -4.46
CA GLN A 421 21.24 2.28 -3.73
C GLN A 421 22.35 2.68 -4.69
N LEU A 422 22.82 3.93 -4.55
CA LEU A 422 23.94 4.50 -5.30
C LEU A 422 24.90 5.20 -4.34
N GLU A 423 26.20 5.04 -4.54
CA GLU A 423 27.26 5.71 -3.77
C GLU A 423 28.26 6.42 -4.70
N TRP A 424 28.55 7.69 -4.46
CA TRP A 424 29.59 8.45 -5.15
C TRP A 424 30.92 8.27 -4.41
N LYS A 425 31.92 7.75 -5.12
CA LYS A 425 33.32 7.74 -4.67
C LYS A 425 34.04 9.05 -4.98
N ASP A 426 33.67 9.70 -6.08
CA ASP A 426 34.14 11.03 -6.47
C ASP A 426 32.96 11.89 -6.94
N GLY A 427 33.06 13.21 -6.73
CA GLY A 427 32.01 14.17 -7.01
C GLY A 427 30.87 14.13 -5.97
N GLY A 428 29.66 14.49 -6.40
CA GLY A 428 28.47 14.45 -5.58
C GLY A 428 27.22 14.88 -6.34
N PHE A 429 26.07 14.83 -5.68
CA PHE A 429 24.80 15.21 -6.29
C PHE A 429 23.89 15.97 -5.32
N ARG A 430 22.92 16.68 -5.88
CA ARG A 430 21.76 17.23 -5.18
C ARG A 430 20.51 16.57 -5.73
N GLU A 431 19.52 16.36 -4.87
CA GLU A 431 18.26 15.76 -5.26
C GLU A 431 17.55 16.61 -6.34
N CYS A 432 16.97 15.95 -7.34
CA CYS A 432 16.21 16.62 -8.38
C CYS A 432 15.01 15.74 -8.78
N GLY A 433 13.78 16.17 -8.54
CA GLY A 433 12.59 15.45 -9.02
C GLY A 433 12.33 14.04 -8.44
N ARG A 434 11.57 13.25 -9.20
CA ARG A 434 11.01 11.94 -8.81
C ARG A 434 11.65 10.80 -9.60
N ILE A 435 12.03 9.75 -8.88
CA ILE A 435 12.56 8.50 -9.43
C ILE A 435 11.41 7.68 -10.06
N ARG A 436 11.67 7.08 -11.21
CA ARG A 436 10.73 6.21 -11.94
C ARG A 436 11.41 4.90 -12.32
N TYR A 437 10.65 3.81 -12.35
CA TYR A 437 11.09 2.53 -12.90
C TYR A 437 10.27 2.23 -14.16
N ASP A 438 10.96 1.98 -15.27
CA ASP A 438 10.39 1.52 -16.53
C ASP A 438 10.52 -0.01 -16.59
N GLU A 439 9.40 -0.69 -16.39
CA GLU A 439 9.32 -2.15 -16.40
C GLU A 439 9.57 -2.76 -17.80
N THR A 440 9.45 -1.99 -18.87
CA THR A 440 9.67 -2.49 -20.24
C THR A 440 11.16 -2.57 -20.55
N GLN A 441 11.92 -1.58 -20.09
CA GLN A 441 13.37 -1.52 -20.26
C GLN A 441 14.10 -2.16 -19.08
N HIS A 442 13.39 -2.43 -17.98
CA HIS A 442 13.95 -2.73 -16.67
C HIS A 442 14.91 -1.64 -16.19
N GLU A 443 14.50 -0.38 -16.34
CA GLU A 443 15.36 0.79 -16.18
C GLU A 443 14.86 1.71 -15.07
N PHE A 444 15.76 2.14 -14.19
CA PHE A 444 15.48 3.23 -13.26
C PHE A 444 15.92 4.55 -13.87
N ALA A 445 15.01 5.52 -13.91
CA ALA A 445 15.29 6.91 -14.24
C ALA A 445 15.34 7.74 -12.96
N ILE A 446 16.52 8.26 -12.64
CA ILE A 446 16.85 8.94 -11.38
C ILE A 446 17.31 10.36 -11.72
N PRO A 447 16.40 11.35 -11.73
CA PRO A 447 16.79 12.74 -11.97
C PRO A 447 17.64 13.24 -10.79
N ILE A 448 18.75 13.91 -11.11
CA ILE A 448 19.69 14.46 -10.13
C ILE A 448 20.35 15.72 -10.69
N ARG A 449 20.92 16.53 -9.78
CA ARG A 449 21.81 17.64 -10.11
C ARG A 449 23.23 17.30 -9.67
N LEU A 450 24.12 17.08 -10.62
CA LEU A 450 25.53 16.78 -10.40
C LEU A 450 26.36 18.05 -10.19
N GLU A 451 27.45 17.94 -9.45
CA GLU A 451 28.45 19.01 -9.36
C GLU A 451 29.11 19.27 -10.72
N ALA A 452 29.19 20.53 -11.13
CA ALA A 452 29.71 20.90 -12.45
C ALA A 452 31.25 20.85 -12.51
N GLY A 453 31.80 20.60 -13.69
CA GLY A 453 33.25 20.65 -13.95
C GLY A 453 34.09 19.61 -13.21
N CYS A 454 33.50 18.51 -12.72
CA CYS A 454 34.23 17.48 -11.97
C CYS A 454 34.00 16.06 -12.51
N GLN A 455 34.83 15.13 -12.07
CA GLN A 455 34.65 13.71 -12.32
C GLN A 455 33.71 13.12 -11.26
N HIS A 456 32.75 12.33 -11.72
CA HIS A 456 31.90 11.52 -10.87
C HIS A 456 32.30 10.06 -11.04
N ARG A 457 32.33 9.33 -9.93
CA ARG A 457 32.46 7.87 -9.92
C ARG A 457 31.39 7.31 -9.01
N ILE A 458 30.48 6.52 -9.55
CA ILE A 458 29.28 6.01 -8.88
C ILE A 458 29.42 4.49 -8.74
N VAL A 459 28.99 3.97 -7.60
CA VAL A 459 28.86 2.54 -7.31
C VAL A 459 27.38 2.22 -7.15
N VAL A 460 26.85 1.35 -8.01
CA VAL A 460 25.55 0.68 -7.80
C VAL A 460 25.74 -0.40 -6.75
N ASN A 461 24.81 -0.51 -5.80
CA ASN A 461 24.80 -1.56 -4.78
C ASN A 461 26.20 -1.82 -4.18
N PRO A 462 26.80 -0.83 -3.50
CA PRO A 462 28.10 -1.04 -2.86
C PRO A 462 28.04 -2.25 -1.93
N ASP A 463 29.16 -2.98 -1.82
CA ASP A 463 29.25 -4.11 -0.90
C ASP A 463 29.21 -3.61 0.55
N ASP A 464 28.03 -3.72 1.16
CA ASP A 464 27.76 -3.35 2.55
C ASP A 464 28.14 -4.49 3.53
N GLY A 465 28.81 -5.53 3.04
CA GLY A 465 29.26 -6.68 3.82
C GLY A 465 28.43 -7.95 3.57
N PRO A 466 28.93 -9.11 4.05
CA PRO A 466 28.36 -10.40 3.71
C PRO A 466 26.93 -10.57 4.28
N GLY A 467 25.94 -10.77 3.40
CA GLY A 467 24.54 -11.07 3.78
C GLY A 467 23.60 -9.88 3.70
N VAL A 468 24.10 -8.68 3.39
CA VAL A 468 23.28 -7.49 3.21
C VAL A 468 22.67 -7.50 1.80
N GLN A 469 21.36 -7.73 1.70
CA GLN A 469 20.60 -7.68 0.45
C GLN A 469 19.89 -6.33 0.38
N LYS A 470 20.60 -5.27 -0.01
CA LYS A 470 20.05 -3.90 -0.15
C LYS A 470 20.16 -3.39 -1.58
N GLY A 471 19.44 -2.30 -1.85
CA GLY A 471 19.60 -1.50 -3.06
C GLY A 471 18.77 -1.99 -4.22
N PHE A 472 19.28 -1.92 -5.45
CA PHE A 472 18.57 -2.42 -6.62
C PHE A 472 18.43 -3.94 -6.51
N GLN A 473 17.19 -4.42 -6.46
CA GLN A 473 16.87 -5.84 -6.30
C GLN A 473 15.98 -6.34 -7.42
N SER A 474 16.09 -7.62 -7.76
CA SER A 474 15.07 -8.27 -8.61
C SER A 474 13.69 -8.20 -7.95
N VAL A 475 12.65 -8.47 -8.73
CA VAL A 475 11.29 -8.73 -8.20
C VAL A 475 11.25 -9.90 -7.21
N TYR A 476 12.33 -10.67 -7.09
CA TYR A 476 12.49 -11.76 -6.12
C TYR A 476 13.36 -11.40 -4.90
N ARG A 477 13.66 -10.11 -4.69
CA ARG A 477 14.45 -9.57 -3.55
C ARG A 477 15.94 -9.98 -3.56
N THR A 478 16.49 -10.33 -4.73
CA THR A 478 17.94 -10.57 -4.85
C THR A 478 18.64 -9.29 -5.27
N ALA A 479 19.63 -8.83 -4.50
CA ALA A 479 20.43 -7.65 -4.85
C ALA A 479 21.25 -7.86 -6.14
N ALA A 480 21.27 -6.83 -6.98
CA ALA A 480 22.14 -6.76 -8.15
C ALA A 480 23.63 -6.71 -7.73
N GLU A 481 24.51 -7.20 -8.61
CA GLU A 481 25.96 -7.11 -8.38
C GLU A 481 26.44 -5.64 -8.36
N PRO A 482 27.48 -5.33 -7.56
CA PRO A 482 28.05 -3.99 -7.55
C PRO A 482 28.63 -3.63 -8.93
N LEU A 483 28.33 -2.43 -9.42
CA LEU A 483 28.97 -1.88 -10.62
C LEU A 483 29.52 -0.51 -10.27
N THR A 484 30.80 -0.28 -10.58
CA THR A 484 31.39 1.06 -10.53
C THR A 484 31.49 1.61 -11.94
N TRP A 485 31.03 2.85 -12.14
CA TRP A 485 31.23 3.56 -13.39
C TRP A 485 31.53 5.05 -13.15
N ALA A 486 32.22 5.68 -14.10
CA ALA A 486 32.68 7.06 -14.00
C ALA A 486 32.36 7.89 -15.25
N PHE A 487 32.14 9.19 -15.06
CA PHE A 487 31.93 10.17 -16.13
C PHE A 487 32.29 11.58 -15.63
N SER A 488 32.34 12.58 -16.50
CA SER A 488 32.62 13.97 -16.13
C SER A 488 31.54 14.95 -16.60
N THR A 489 31.26 15.94 -15.76
CA THR A 489 30.32 17.02 -16.05
C THR A 489 30.98 18.17 -16.79
N LYS A 490 30.16 18.94 -17.52
CA LYS A 490 30.61 20.16 -18.21
C LYS A 490 31.02 21.23 -17.19
N GLU A 491 32.01 22.06 -17.52
CA GLU A 491 32.34 23.25 -16.72
C GLU A 491 31.13 24.19 -16.59
N GLY A 492 30.87 24.65 -15.37
CA GLY A 492 29.73 25.51 -15.06
C GLY A 492 30.03 26.99 -15.28
N THR A 493 29.11 27.72 -15.93
CA THR A 493 29.08 29.19 -15.91
C THR A 493 28.31 29.67 -14.69
N GLY A 494 29.01 29.97 -13.60
CA GLY A 494 28.48 30.78 -12.50
C GLY A 494 27.58 30.08 -11.48
N LYS A 495 27.73 30.53 -10.22
CA LYS A 495 27.08 30.03 -9.00
C LYS A 495 25.54 30.02 -9.10
N THR A 496 24.92 28.90 -8.72
CA THR A 496 23.49 28.83 -8.41
C THR A 496 23.26 29.00 -6.91
N ASP A 497 22.38 29.95 -6.59
CA ASP A 497 22.00 30.39 -5.26
C ASP A 497 21.53 29.27 -4.33
N GLY A 498 21.95 29.41 -3.07
CA GLY A 498 21.58 28.55 -1.96
C GLY A 498 20.13 28.71 -1.54
N SER A 499 19.55 27.57 -1.18
CA SER A 499 18.33 27.34 -0.42
C SER A 499 17.61 28.57 0.13
N SER A 500 16.36 28.76 -0.30
CA SER A 500 15.38 29.50 0.49
C SER A 500 15.03 28.67 1.73
N VAL A 501 15.64 29.01 2.86
CA VAL A 501 15.13 28.62 4.18
C VAL A 501 13.84 29.41 4.39
N LEU A 502 12.72 28.72 4.48
CA LEU A 502 11.44 29.30 4.89
C LEU A 502 11.63 29.89 6.29
N GLN A 503 11.60 31.23 6.39
CA GLN A 503 11.52 31.90 7.68
C GLN A 503 10.15 31.60 8.30
N SER A 504 10.18 30.97 9.48
CA SER A 504 9.02 30.73 10.33
C SER A 504 8.38 32.04 10.74
N LYS A 505 7.11 32.26 10.37
CA LYS A 505 6.26 33.28 11.01
C LYS A 505 5.53 32.62 12.18
N SER A 506 5.68 33.17 13.38
CA SER A 506 4.96 32.74 14.57
C SER A 506 3.47 33.08 14.46
N ALA A 507 2.70 32.17 13.86
CA ALA A 507 1.24 32.21 13.90
C ALA A 507 0.73 31.16 14.90
N GLY A 508 0.47 31.61 16.13
CA GLY A 508 -0.45 31.03 17.10
C GLY A 508 -0.12 29.64 17.65
N SER A 509 0.32 29.58 18.92
CA SER A 509 0.33 28.36 19.75
C SER A 509 -0.98 27.56 19.60
N ASN A 510 -2.12 28.24 19.44
CA ASN A 510 -3.43 27.61 19.26
C ASN A 510 -3.55 26.76 17.99
N THR A 511 -2.98 27.18 16.84
CA THR A 511 -3.07 26.39 15.60
C THR A 511 -2.19 25.15 15.70
N LEU A 512 -0.96 25.30 16.17
CA LEU A 512 -0.04 24.18 16.40
C LEU A 512 -0.65 23.15 17.36
N ARG A 513 -1.13 23.62 18.52
CA ARG A 513 -1.83 22.82 19.51
C ARG A 513 -2.99 22.06 18.89
N SER A 514 -3.83 22.75 18.14
CA SER A 514 -5.01 22.17 17.52
C SER A 514 -4.67 21.10 16.46
N VAL A 515 -3.60 21.28 15.68
CA VAL A 515 -3.13 20.25 14.73
C VAL A 515 -2.62 19.01 15.47
N ILE A 516 -1.84 19.19 16.53
CA ILE A 516 -1.32 18.08 17.35
C ILE A 516 -2.47 17.35 18.06
N GLU A 517 -3.41 18.07 18.66
CA GLU A 517 -4.61 17.50 19.29
C GLU A 517 -5.42 16.65 18.30
N ARG A 518 -5.76 17.19 17.13
CA ARG A 518 -6.52 16.45 16.11
C ARG A 518 -5.76 15.23 15.58
N PHE A 519 -4.45 15.35 15.39
CA PHE A 519 -3.61 14.22 15.03
C PHE A 519 -3.69 13.12 16.09
N ASN A 520 -3.52 13.47 17.36
CA ASN A 520 -3.54 12.53 18.48
C ASN A 520 -4.91 11.86 18.63
N ASP A 521 -5.99 12.63 18.52
CA ASP A 521 -7.35 12.09 18.57
C ASP A 521 -7.61 11.14 17.41
N LYS A 522 -7.16 11.51 16.20
CA LYS A 522 -7.24 10.63 15.04
C LYS A 522 -6.49 9.33 15.31
N ARG A 523 -5.27 9.40 15.82
CA ARG A 523 -4.45 8.23 16.15
C ARG A 523 -5.10 7.33 17.20
N ARG A 524 -5.65 7.90 18.27
CA ARG A 524 -6.36 7.16 19.33
C ARG A 524 -7.64 6.50 18.83
N SER A 525 -8.27 7.06 17.79
CA SER A 525 -9.44 6.46 17.14
C SER A 525 -9.11 5.27 16.23
N MET A 526 -7.83 5.06 15.90
CA MET A 526 -7.40 3.96 15.02
C MET A 526 -7.13 2.70 15.83
N TRP A 527 -7.95 1.67 15.62
CA TRP A 527 -7.74 0.33 16.18
C TRP A 527 -7.14 -0.64 15.17
N SER A 528 -7.12 -0.32 13.88
CA SER A 528 -6.36 -1.07 12.87
C SER A 528 -5.99 -0.18 11.69
N PHE A 529 -4.92 -0.52 10.97
CA PHE A 529 -4.54 0.07 9.69
C PHE A 529 -3.41 -0.70 9.01
N VAL A 530 -3.24 -0.47 7.71
CA VAL A 530 -2.02 -0.78 6.96
C VAL A 530 -1.38 0.56 6.58
N GLU A 531 -0.10 0.73 6.88
CA GLU A 531 0.68 1.88 6.48
C GLU A 531 1.83 1.45 5.58
N THR A 532 2.04 2.18 4.49
CA THR A 532 3.19 2.01 3.60
C THR A 532 4.03 3.28 3.63
N VAL A 533 5.28 3.14 4.05
CA VAL A 533 6.27 4.22 4.16
C VAL A 533 7.30 4.04 3.05
N ARG A 534 7.41 5.03 2.17
CA ARG A 534 8.44 5.09 1.12
C ARG A 534 9.50 6.10 1.53
N THR A 535 10.71 5.63 1.76
CA THR A 535 11.81 6.46 2.26
C THR A 535 12.86 6.66 1.18
N ARG A 536 13.36 7.89 1.07
CA ARG A 536 14.57 8.24 0.32
C ARG A 536 15.58 8.84 1.28
N GLU A 537 16.79 8.31 1.29
CA GLU A 537 17.89 8.78 2.13
C GLU A 537 19.00 9.37 1.27
N TYR A 538 19.53 10.49 1.73
CA TYR A 538 20.59 11.27 1.13
C TYR A 538 21.71 11.39 2.18
N GLY A 539 22.75 10.58 2.01
CA GLY A 539 23.81 10.44 3.00
C GLY A 539 25.15 11.00 2.55
N ARG A 540 26.08 11.07 3.50
CA ARG A 540 27.47 11.53 3.30
C ARG A 540 27.54 12.86 2.56
N PRO A 541 26.98 13.92 3.14
CA PRO A 541 27.06 15.26 2.56
C PRO A 541 28.51 15.76 2.56
N GLY A 542 28.86 16.49 1.52
CA GLY A 542 30.16 17.13 1.34
C GLY A 542 30.07 18.36 0.45
N PRO A 543 31.20 18.98 0.09
CA PRO A 543 31.23 20.21 -0.70
C PRO A 543 30.51 20.09 -2.06
N ALA A 544 30.51 18.90 -2.66
CA ALA A 544 29.86 18.59 -3.94
C ALA A 544 28.40 18.09 -3.81
N GLY A 545 27.80 18.21 -2.62
CA GLY A 545 26.47 17.67 -2.31
C GLY A 545 26.53 16.31 -1.60
N TYR A 546 25.51 15.48 -1.81
CA TYR A 546 25.40 14.14 -1.25
C TYR A 546 26.28 13.14 -1.99
N GLN A 547 26.72 12.12 -1.28
CA GLN A 547 27.49 11.01 -1.86
C GLN A 547 26.76 9.67 -1.74
N CYS A 548 25.61 9.58 -1.10
CA CYS A 548 24.82 8.36 -1.02
C CYS A 548 23.36 8.66 -1.31
N LEU A 549 22.75 7.87 -2.19
CA LEU A 549 21.30 7.85 -2.42
C LEU A 549 20.78 6.45 -2.15
N ARG A 550 19.78 6.34 -1.29
CA ARG A 550 19.08 5.09 -1.03
C ARG A 550 17.57 5.31 -1.10
N ALA A 551 16.83 4.33 -1.62
CA ALA A 551 15.38 4.32 -1.48
C ALA A 551 14.89 2.91 -1.14
N TYR A 552 13.87 2.85 -0.29
CA TYR A 552 13.21 1.61 0.11
C TYR A 552 11.75 1.88 0.50
N THR A 553 11.00 0.79 0.67
CA THR A 553 9.60 0.83 1.13
C THR A 553 9.41 -0.16 2.26
N THR A 554 8.76 0.31 3.33
CA THR A 554 8.40 -0.47 4.50
C THR A 554 6.88 -0.49 4.64
N ARG A 555 6.31 -1.62 5.01
CA ARG A 555 4.87 -1.74 5.28
C ARG A 555 4.66 -2.12 6.74
N PHE A 556 3.96 -1.25 7.47
CA PHE A 556 3.49 -1.49 8.84
C PHE A 556 2.02 -1.89 8.81
N THR A 557 1.62 -2.80 9.70
CA THR A 557 0.23 -3.25 9.85
C THR A 557 -0.10 -3.28 11.33
N LEU A 558 -1.16 -2.60 11.76
CA LEU A 558 -1.67 -2.59 13.13
C LEU A 558 -3.10 -3.14 13.17
N ASP A 559 -3.45 -3.93 14.20
CA ASP A 559 -4.81 -4.39 14.54
C ASP A 559 -4.83 -4.61 16.05
N GLY A 560 -5.70 -3.94 16.79
CA GLY A 560 -5.83 -4.11 18.25
C GLY A 560 -6.26 -5.51 18.69
N ARG A 561 -6.41 -6.48 17.77
CA ARG A 561 -6.63 -7.92 18.04
C ARG A 561 -5.49 -8.85 17.66
N HIS A 562 -4.58 -8.44 16.78
CA HIS A 562 -3.43 -9.26 16.32
C HIS A 562 -2.08 -8.52 16.38
N GLY A 563 -2.13 -7.22 16.70
CA GLY A 563 -1.11 -6.19 16.91
C GLY A 563 -0.33 -5.74 15.69
N ILE A 564 1.00 -5.64 15.80
CA ILE A 564 1.86 -4.98 14.81
C ILE A 564 2.61 -5.99 13.94
N CYS A 565 2.61 -5.78 12.63
CA CYS A 565 3.45 -6.50 11.67
C CYS A 565 4.24 -5.53 10.78
N ALA A 566 5.55 -5.74 10.64
CA ALA A 566 6.37 -5.03 9.68
C ALA A 566 7.58 -5.85 9.19
N ASP A 567 7.89 -5.76 7.89
CA ASP A 567 9.20 -6.10 7.33
C ASP A 567 10.05 -4.83 7.30
N ILE A 568 11.04 -4.77 8.18
CA ILE A 568 11.96 -3.64 8.30
C ILE A 568 13.34 -3.97 7.75
N GLY A 569 13.47 -5.05 6.97
CA GLY A 569 14.77 -5.57 6.56
C GLY A 569 15.53 -4.67 5.61
N GLU A 570 14.84 -3.94 4.75
CA GLU A 570 15.49 -2.86 3.99
C GLU A 570 15.96 -1.75 4.93
N MET A 571 15.12 -1.28 5.84
CA MET A 571 15.50 -0.21 6.76
C MET A 571 16.76 -0.57 7.57
N THR A 572 16.85 -1.80 8.07
CA THR A 572 17.97 -2.27 8.89
C THR A 572 19.17 -2.80 8.10
N GLY A 573 18.94 -3.36 6.91
CA GLY A 573 19.94 -4.16 6.20
C GLY A 573 20.13 -5.57 6.70
N MET A 574 19.21 -6.02 7.54
CA MET A 574 19.14 -7.40 7.98
C MET A 574 17.68 -7.84 7.81
N PRO A 575 17.39 -9.02 7.25
CA PRO A 575 16.01 -9.47 7.17
C PRO A 575 15.44 -9.60 8.59
N LEU A 576 14.53 -8.70 8.96
CA LEU A 576 14.02 -8.49 10.32
C LEU A 576 12.52 -8.24 10.25
N PHE A 577 11.77 -9.02 11.03
CA PHE A 577 10.32 -9.00 11.02
C PHE A 577 9.79 -8.91 12.45
N VAL A 578 8.80 -8.05 12.63
CA VAL A 578 8.11 -7.91 13.92
C VAL A 578 6.68 -8.38 13.77
N PHE A 579 6.20 -9.14 14.75
CA PHE A 579 4.80 -9.57 14.90
C PHE A 579 4.38 -9.34 16.37
N GLY A 580 3.21 -8.76 16.62
CA GLY A 580 2.57 -8.93 17.93
C GLY A 580 1.43 -7.97 18.27
N GLU A 581 0.24 -8.54 18.53
CA GLU A 581 -0.66 -8.41 19.70
C GLU A 581 -2.00 -9.17 19.46
N GLY A 582 -2.05 -10.50 19.66
CA GLY A 582 -3.30 -11.19 20.06
C GLY A 582 -3.48 -12.66 19.64
N ASN A 583 -3.75 -13.49 20.66
CA ASN A 583 -4.21 -14.89 20.70
C ASN A 583 -3.45 -15.99 19.93
N MET A 584 -2.30 -15.74 19.32
CA MET A 584 -1.46 -16.82 18.77
C MET A 584 0.01 -16.65 19.19
N ASN A 585 0.52 -17.60 19.98
CA ASN A 585 1.91 -17.78 20.44
C ASN A 585 2.93 -16.78 19.89
N HIS A 586 3.32 -15.83 20.76
CA HIS A 586 4.09 -14.62 20.48
C HIS A 586 5.51 -14.91 20.02
N VAL A 587 5.93 -14.45 18.84
CA VAL A 587 7.31 -14.64 18.35
C VAL A 587 7.82 -13.44 17.55
N CYS A 588 8.99 -12.91 17.92
CA CYS A 588 9.77 -11.98 17.09
C CYS A 588 10.91 -12.75 16.40
N GLY A 589 11.20 -12.42 15.13
CA GLY A 589 12.15 -13.18 14.32
C GLY A 589 13.19 -12.30 13.64
N TYR A 590 14.46 -12.70 13.72
CA TYR A 590 15.57 -12.04 13.02
C TYR A 590 16.53 -13.08 12.42
N TYR A 591 17.27 -12.68 11.39
CA TYR A 591 18.37 -13.52 10.87
C TYR A 591 19.65 -13.29 11.66
N ARG A 592 20.21 -14.39 12.20
CA ARG A 592 21.56 -14.43 12.75
C ARG A 592 22.49 -15.09 11.74
N LYS A 593 23.52 -14.36 11.31
CA LYS A 593 24.59 -14.91 10.50
C LYS A 593 25.69 -15.47 11.41
N THR A 594 25.98 -16.76 11.28
CA THR A 594 27.20 -17.38 11.83
C THR A 594 28.26 -17.46 10.72
N ALA A 595 29.48 -17.90 11.06
CA ALA A 595 30.55 -18.09 10.08
C ALA A 595 30.19 -19.10 8.97
N GLU A 596 29.20 -19.95 9.20
CA GLU A 596 28.89 -21.12 8.38
C GLU A 596 27.45 -21.11 7.83
N THR A 597 26.52 -20.38 8.46
CA THR A 597 25.08 -20.40 8.10
C THR A 597 24.37 -19.08 8.40
N GLU A 598 23.33 -18.76 7.63
CA GLU A 598 22.31 -17.77 8.02
C GLU A 598 21.14 -18.51 8.67
N GLU A 599 20.97 -18.37 9.99
CA GLU A 599 19.90 -19.01 10.74
C GLU A 599 18.81 -17.98 11.10
N MET A 600 17.53 -18.30 10.85
CA MET A 600 16.44 -17.50 11.42
C MET A 600 16.25 -17.89 12.88
N VAL A 601 16.27 -16.89 13.75
CA VAL A 601 16.21 -17.02 15.19
C VAL A 601 14.97 -16.33 15.71
N PHE A 602 14.28 -17.00 16.63
CA PHE A 602 13.02 -16.55 17.19
C PHE A 602 13.10 -16.39 18.71
N CYS A 603 12.58 -15.29 19.24
CA CYS A 603 12.33 -15.15 20.67
C CYS A 603 10.84 -14.98 20.95
N LEU A 604 10.40 -15.46 22.10
CA LEU A 604 9.05 -15.15 22.55
C LEU A 604 8.99 -13.66 22.93
N TYR A 605 7.84 -13.04 22.68
CA TYR A 605 7.62 -11.64 23.02
C TYR A 605 7.80 -11.37 24.52
N ASP A 606 7.41 -12.30 25.40
CA ASP A 606 7.62 -12.20 26.86
C ASP A 606 9.09 -12.27 27.31
N GLN A 607 10.01 -12.60 26.40
CA GLN A 607 11.46 -12.56 26.62
C GLN A 607 12.08 -11.22 26.23
N ILE A 608 11.27 -10.28 25.73
CA ILE A 608 11.67 -8.91 25.44
C ILE A 608 11.43 -8.10 26.71
N THR A 609 12.49 -7.50 27.23
CA THR A 609 12.45 -6.74 28.48
C THR A 609 12.28 -5.24 28.24
N GLU A 610 12.48 -4.78 27.00
CA GLU A 610 12.21 -3.42 26.55
C GLU A 610 11.50 -3.46 25.17
N GLU A 611 10.26 -3.00 25.16
CA GLU A 611 9.39 -2.97 23.99
C GLU A 611 9.12 -1.52 23.62
N ASN A 612 9.62 -1.09 22.46
CA ASN A 612 9.32 0.23 21.94
C ASN A 612 8.80 0.15 20.51
N ILE A 613 7.49 -0.06 20.37
CA ILE A 613 6.84 -0.11 19.06
C ILE A 613 5.89 1.08 18.94
N VAL A 614 6.26 2.05 18.12
CA VAL A 614 5.45 3.25 17.87
C VAL A 614 5.10 3.31 16.39
N VAL A 615 3.80 3.32 16.09
CA VAL A 615 3.28 3.46 14.73
C VAL A 615 2.26 4.60 14.73
N ALA A 616 2.41 5.54 13.80
CA ALA A 616 1.62 6.74 13.59
C ALA A 616 1.50 7.75 14.78
N ASP A 617 2.59 8.06 15.52
CA ASP A 617 2.69 9.14 16.52
C ASP A 617 3.94 10.07 16.36
N PRO A 618 3.95 11.07 15.44
CA PRO A 618 5.07 11.94 15.07
C PRO A 618 5.58 12.90 16.15
N PHE A 619 4.90 12.99 17.30
CA PHE A 619 5.20 13.97 18.34
C PHE A 619 5.46 13.35 19.71
N ASP A 620 5.56 12.02 19.80
CA ASP A 620 5.65 11.29 21.09
C ASP A 620 4.47 11.63 22.03
N ALA A 621 3.30 11.94 21.46
CA ALA A 621 2.14 12.39 22.22
C ALA A 621 1.31 11.23 22.81
N HIS A 622 1.71 9.99 22.55
CA HIS A 622 1.19 8.83 23.25
C HIS A 622 1.67 8.78 24.71
N SER A 623 2.80 9.43 25.04
CA SER A 623 3.38 9.45 26.39
C SER A 623 3.23 10.81 27.11
N MET A 624 2.89 11.87 26.37
CA MET A 624 2.87 13.26 26.87
C MET A 624 1.59 14.01 26.51
N ASP A 625 1.22 15.00 27.34
CA ASP A 625 0.18 15.96 26.97
C ASP A 625 0.69 16.97 25.92
N VAL A 626 -0.24 17.60 25.19
CA VAL A 626 0.08 18.44 24.03
C VAL A 626 0.95 19.64 24.37
N ASP A 627 0.79 20.23 25.56
CA ASP A 627 1.62 21.36 25.98
C ASP A 627 3.05 20.92 26.27
N SER A 628 3.20 19.78 26.94
CA SER A 628 4.51 19.16 27.17
C SER A 628 5.18 18.76 25.86
N THR A 629 4.43 18.19 24.91
CA THR A 629 4.92 17.84 23.56
C THR A 629 5.43 19.05 22.79
N ILE A 630 4.66 20.15 22.78
CA ILE A 630 5.07 21.40 22.11
C ILE A 630 6.32 21.99 22.78
N GLY A 631 6.35 22.00 24.11
CA GLY A 631 7.43 22.59 24.90
C GLY A 631 8.75 21.84 24.79
N GLN A 632 8.76 20.52 24.95
CA GLN A 632 10.00 19.72 24.95
C GLN A 632 10.60 19.56 23.55
N SER A 633 9.76 19.44 22.51
CA SER A 633 10.24 19.26 21.13
C SER A 633 10.41 20.58 20.37
N SER A 634 10.24 21.73 21.03
CA SER A 634 10.36 23.08 20.44
C SER A 634 9.59 23.19 19.10
N LEU A 635 8.37 22.65 19.07
CA LEU A 635 7.59 22.54 17.84
C LEU A 635 7.14 23.91 17.36
N GLN A 636 7.20 24.10 16.05
CA GLN A 636 6.79 25.34 15.38
C GLN A 636 5.86 25.01 14.22
N TYR A 637 4.85 25.85 14.04
CA TYR A 637 3.94 25.76 12.90
C TYR A 637 4.52 26.54 11.71
N GLY A 638 4.73 25.85 10.59
CA GLY A 638 5.35 26.37 9.38
C GLY A 638 4.37 26.81 8.30
N GLY A 639 3.04 26.68 8.52
CA GLY A 639 2.01 27.01 7.53
C GLY A 639 1.41 25.78 6.86
N ARG A 640 0.95 25.93 5.61
CA ARG A 640 0.33 24.87 4.80
C ARG A 640 1.05 24.71 3.45
N GLU A 641 1.14 23.49 2.94
CA GLU A 641 1.70 23.15 1.63
C GLU A 641 1.01 21.89 1.08
N THR A 642 0.80 21.84 -0.23
CA THR A 642 0.28 20.65 -0.90
C THR A 642 1.35 19.56 -1.06
N VAL A 643 1.12 18.37 -0.50
CA VAL A 643 1.98 17.19 -0.62
C VAL A 643 1.18 16.00 -1.11
N ASN A 644 1.59 15.40 -2.23
CA ASN A 644 0.87 14.29 -2.89
C ASN A 644 -0.60 14.62 -3.23
N GLY A 645 -0.90 15.89 -3.53
CA GLY A 645 -2.27 16.37 -3.76
C GLY A 645 -3.05 16.71 -2.49
N ASN A 646 -2.50 16.44 -1.31
CA ASN A 646 -3.13 16.73 -0.02
C ASN A 646 -2.65 18.06 0.53
N ASP A 647 -3.54 18.90 1.06
CA ASP A 647 -3.15 20.13 1.75
C ASP A 647 -2.72 19.80 3.18
N CYS A 648 -1.43 20.02 3.48
CA CYS A 648 -0.82 19.58 4.72
C CYS A 648 -0.36 20.75 5.58
N HIS A 649 -0.65 20.68 6.88
CA HIS A 649 0.00 21.48 7.91
C HIS A 649 1.48 21.11 8.02
N ILE A 650 2.34 22.12 8.03
CA ILE A 650 3.77 21.96 8.24
C ILE A 650 4.06 22.18 9.72
N ILE A 651 4.63 21.17 10.37
CA ILE A 651 5.15 21.28 11.74
C ILE A 651 6.66 21.02 11.66
N SER A 652 7.45 21.80 12.38
CA SER A 652 8.89 21.62 12.45
C SER A 652 9.39 21.58 13.88
N ALA A 653 10.38 20.73 14.14
CA ALA A 653 11.17 20.74 15.37
C ALA A 653 12.59 21.24 15.06
N GLN A 654 13.13 22.05 15.95
CA GLN A 654 14.56 22.38 16.02
C GLN A 654 15.12 21.74 17.30
N ALA A 655 16.38 21.29 17.25
CA ALA A 655 17.03 20.78 18.45
C ALA A 655 17.05 21.87 19.54
N GLY A 656 16.54 21.55 20.74
CA GLY A 656 16.55 22.47 21.87
C GLY A 656 17.96 22.78 22.37
N ASP A 657 18.10 23.90 23.09
CA ASP A 657 19.35 24.33 23.70
C ASP A 657 19.88 23.23 24.65
N GLY A 658 21.05 22.67 24.32
CA GLY A 658 21.71 21.62 25.10
C GLY A 658 22.06 20.35 24.30
N ALA A 659 21.54 20.17 23.09
CA ALA A 659 22.00 19.12 22.20
C ALA A 659 23.45 19.41 21.74
N SER A 660 24.33 18.40 21.80
CA SER A 660 25.67 18.54 21.21
C SER A 660 25.56 18.91 19.72
N ALA A 661 26.50 19.70 19.18
CA ALA A 661 26.47 20.07 17.76
C ALA A 661 26.45 18.87 16.79
N LYS A 662 26.79 17.66 17.26
CA LYS A 662 26.74 16.40 16.51
C LYS A 662 25.38 15.69 16.53
N SER A 663 24.47 16.07 17.43
CA SER A 663 23.16 15.43 17.64
C SER A 663 21.97 16.32 17.30
N ALA A 664 22.20 17.56 16.86
CA ALA A 664 21.12 18.43 16.43
C ALA A 664 20.48 17.87 15.15
N SER A 665 19.17 17.65 15.15
CA SER A 665 18.39 17.31 13.96
C SER A 665 17.27 18.32 13.81
N SER A 666 16.98 18.69 12.56
CA SER A 666 15.77 19.42 12.22
C SER A 666 14.80 18.46 11.57
N LYS A 667 13.56 18.48 12.04
CA LYS A 667 12.51 17.60 11.54
C LYS A 667 11.36 18.44 11.05
N GLN A 668 10.75 17.99 9.96
CA GLN A 668 9.55 18.60 9.40
C GLN A 668 8.53 17.52 9.10
N TRP A 669 7.29 17.74 9.52
CA TRP A 669 6.16 16.86 9.30
C TRP A 669 5.10 17.62 8.51
N TRP A 670 4.51 16.93 7.55
CA TRP A 670 3.34 17.38 6.80
C TRP A 670 2.17 16.53 7.25
N ILE A 671 1.34 17.11 8.10
CA ILE A 671 0.10 16.49 8.59
C ILE A 671 -1.02 16.90 7.66
N ASP A 672 -1.59 15.95 6.94
CA ASP A 672 -2.72 16.21 6.05
C ASP A 672 -3.85 16.88 6.86
N HIS A 673 -4.24 18.08 6.44
CA HIS A 673 -5.24 18.90 7.12
C HIS A 673 -6.56 18.14 7.31
N ASN A 674 -6.86 17.30 6.33
CA ASN A 674 -8.13 16.63 6.15
C ASN A 674 -8.20 15.33 6.96
N SER A 675 -7.21 14.46 6.85
CA SER A 675 -7.14 13.18 7.56
C SER A 675 -6.54 13.29 8.94
N ASN A 676 -5.83 14.38 9.25
CA ASN A 676 -4.99 14.51 10.42
C ASN A 676 -3.98 13.35 10.51
N MET A 677 -3.52 12.85 9.35
CA MET A 677 -2.52 11.78 9.24
C MET A 677 -1.22 12.37 8.71
N LEU A 678 -0.10 11.76 9.09
CA LEU A 678 1.22 12.15 8.59
C LEU A 678 1.34 11.75 7.12
N ALA A 679 1.55 12.70 6.21
CA ALA A 679 1.67 12.45 4.76
C ALA A 679 3.13 12.42 4.27
N ARG A 680 3.97 13.25 4.89
CA ARG A 680 5.41 13.34 4.60
C ARG A 680 6.17 13.72 5.86
N MET A 681 7.38 13.19 5.98
CA MET A 681 8.37 13.63 6.95
C MET A 681 9.68 13.91 6.24
N VAL A 682 10.37 14.95 6.68
CA VAL A 682 11.76 15.23 6.32
C VAL A 682 12.57 15.29 7.61
N ASP A 683 13.57 14.42 7.72
CA ASP A 683 14.55 14.42 8.80
C ASP A 683 15.89 14.89 8.24
N THR A 684 16.49 15.90 8.86
CA THR A 684 17.79 16.44 8.46
C THR A 684 18.68 16.54 9.69
N ARG A 685 19.80 15.84 9.66
CA ARG A 685 20.77 15.80 10.76
C ARG A 685 21.78 16.94 10.65
N ALA A 686 22.45 17.26 11.75
CA ALA A 686 23.50 18.29 11.81
C ALA A 686 24.68 18.00 10.89
N ASP A 687 24.98 16.72 10.67
CA ASP A 687 26.00 16.31 9.71
C ASP A 687 25.60 16.58 8.26
N GLY A 688 24.32 16.90 7.99
CA GLY A 688 23.72 17.19 6.69
C GLY A 688 23.05 16.00 6.03
N TRP A 689 23.05 14.81 6.65
CA TRP A 689 22.29 13.66 6.18
C TRP A 689 20.78 14.00 6.17
N LYS A 690 20.05 13.50 5.18
CA LYS A 690 18.63 13.78 5.00
C LYS A 690 17.82 12.53 4.65
N ALA A 691 16.68 12.32 5.29
CA ALA A 691 15.64 11.40 4.81
C ALA A 691 14.37 12.13 4.44
N VAL A 692 13.72 11.66 3.39
CA VAL A 692 12.39 12.07 2.97
C VAL A 692 11.50 10.84 2.93
N SER A 693 10.58 10.76 3.89
CA SER A 693 9.63 9.65 4.03
C SER A 693 8.24 10.10 3.59
N ARG A 694 7.56 9.28 2.80
CA ARG A 694 6.17 9.50 2.39
C ARG A 694 5.30 8.36 2.88
N PHE A 695 4.14 8.72 3.40
CA PHE A 695 3.25 7.85 4.13
C PHE A 695 1.95 7.67 3.35
N SER A 696 1.44 6.44 3.35
CA SER A 696 0.15 6.09 2.76
C SER A 696 -0.54 5.08 3.65
N TYR A 697 -1.83 5.27 3.89
CA TYR A 697 -2.61 4.44 4.81
C TYR A 697 -3.77 3.78 4.08
N GLU A 698 -4.01 2.52 4.42
CA GLU A 698 -5.10 1.70 3.92
C GLU A 698 -5.79 1.00 5.09
N ARG A 699 -7.03 0.56 4.89
CA ARG A 699 -7.75 -0.34 5.81
C ARG A 699 -7.83 0.17 7.26
N ILE A 700 -7.94 1.48 7.44
CA ILE A 700 -8.08 2.11 8.77
C ILE A 700 -9.40 1.65 9.39
N ASN A 701 -9.35 1.13 10.62
CA ASN A 701 -10.51 0.67 11.37
C ASN A 701 -11.32 -0.42 10.65
N GLU A 702 -10.64 -1.25 9.86
CA GLU A 702 -11.19 -2.45 9.24
C GLU A 702 -10.67 -3.70 9.94
N ALA A 703 -11.48 -4.76 10.02
CA ALA A 703 -11.02 -6.03 10.54
C ALA A 703 -9.94 -6.59 9.61
N LEU A 704 -8.70 -6.65 10.10
CA LEU A 704 -7.59 -7.24 9.37
C LEU A 704 -7.62 -8.74 9.56
N ASP A 705 -7.02 -9.44 8.60
CA ASP A 705 -6.93 -10.88 8.66
C ASP A 705 -5.53 -11.36 8.91
N PHE A 706 -5.40 -12.56 9.46
CA PHE A 706 -4.11 -13.16 9.74
C PHE A 706 -3.16 -13.20 8.52
N MET A 707 -3.66 -13.23 7.28
CA MET A 707 -2.80 -13.19 6.09
C MET A 707 -2.25 -11.78 5.81
N THR A 708 -2.96 -10.73 6.23
CA THR A 708 -2.48 -9.33 6.24
C THR A 708 -1.35 -9.14 7.26
N TYR A 709 -1.21 -10.06 8.21
CA TYR A 709 -0.14 -10.13 9.21
C TYR A 709 1.09 -10.89 8.75
N ILE A 710 1.07 -11.54 7.58
CA ILE A 710 2.25 -12.23 7.07
C ILE A 710 3.05 -11.20 6.24
N PRO A 711 4.27 -10.83 6.67
CA PRO A 711 5.11 -9.94 5.91
C PRO A 711 5.36 -10.50 4.51
N ASP A 712 5.59 -9.61 3.54
CA ASP A 712 5.86 -9.91 2.13
C ASP A 712 7.26 -10.53 1.96
N ILE A 713 7.47 -11.67 2.61
CA ILE A 713 8.64 -12.51 2.45
C ILE A 713 8.24 -13.80 1.76
N SER A 714 8.98 -14.09 0.70
CA SER A 714 9.07 -15.38 0.02
C SER A 714 9.52 -16.55 0.93
N TYR A 715 9.69 -16.32 2.24
CA TYR A 715 10.08 -17.33 3.22
C TYR A 715 8.85 -17.93 3.91
N GLN A 716 8.08 -18.73 3.16
CA GLN A 716 7.13 -19.69 3.75
C GLN A 716 7.82 -20.82 4.53
N TRP A 717 9.14 -20.80 4.68
CA TRP A 717 9.91 -21.84 5.38
C TRP A 717 9.85 -21.76 6.91
N VAL A 718 9.23 -20.74 7.52
CA VAL A 718 9.55 -20.40 8.92
C VAL A 718 8.43 -20.50 9.96
N CYS A 719 7.58 -21.50 9.82
CA CYS A 719 6.89 -22.06 11.00
C CYS A 719 7.31 -23.51 11.31
N GLU A 720 7.95 -24.21 10.38
CA GLU A 720 8.28 -25.64 10.54
C GLU A 720 9.67 -25.86 11.15
N ASN A 721 10.65 -24.97 10.90
CA ASN A 721 12.01 -25.07 11.45
C ASN A 721 12.30 -23.98 12.51
N LYS A 722 11.69 -24.10 13.69
CA LYS A 722 11.89 -23.17 14.82
C LYS A 722 13.20 -23.48 15.57
N LYS A 723 14.21 -22.62 15.45
CA LYS A 723 15.21 -22.46 16.52
C LYS A 723 14.79 -21.27 17.38
N MET A 724 14.12 -21.57 18.50
CA MET A 724 13.94 -20.60 19.57
C MET A 724 15.32 -20.25 20.14
N VAL A 725 15.60 -18.99 20.46
CA VAL A 725 16.80 -18.65 21.23
C VAL A 725 16.75 -19.44 22.54
N GLY A 726 17.87 -20.05 22.93
CA GLY A 726 18.03 -20.60 24.27
C GLY A 726 17.97 -19.51 25.35
N SER A 727 18.35 -19.88 26.57
CA SER A 727 18.57 -18.94 27.68
C SER A 727 19.38 -17.71 27.22
N LEU A 728 19.14 -16.54 27.81
CA LEU A 728 19.98 -15.35 27.61
C LEU A 728 21.46 -15.74 27.69
N GLU A 729 22.29 -15.22 26.78
CA GLU A 729 23.74 -15.47 26.81
C GLU A 729 24.32 -15.03 28.17
N ASP A 730 25.34 -15.74 28.66
CA ASP A 730 25.94 -15.44 29.96
C ASP A 730 26.41 -13.98 30.04
N GLY A 731 25.89 -13.25 31.04
CA GLY A 731 26.16 -11.83 31.23
C GLY A 731 25.24 -10.87 30.46
N CYS A 732 24.26 -11.37 29.70
CA CYS A 732 23.11 -10.59 29.22
C CYS A 732 21.98 -10.60 30.26
N THR A 733 21.40 -9.43 30.53
CA THR A 733 20.30 -9.23 31.47
C THR A 733 18.94 -9.06 30.78
N GLY A 734 18.90 -8.88 29.45
CA GLY A 734 17.66 -8.79 28.69
C GLY A 734 17.83 -8.63 27.18
N ARG A 735 16.70 -8.57 26.45
CA ARG A 735 16.60 -8.34 25.00
C ARG A 735 15.72 -7.13 24.71
N PHE A 736 15.97 -6.42 23.63
CA PHE A 736 15.19 -5.25 23.22
C PHE A 736 14.74 -5.31 21.76
N ILE A 737 13.60 -4.67 21.47
CA ILE A 737 13.13 -4.38 20.12
C ILE A 737 12.61 -2.94 20.04
N ASP A 738 13.04 -2.22 19.01
CA ASP A 738 12.64 -0.85 18.73
C ASP A 738 12.19 -0.73 17.27
N VAL A 739 10.92 -0.40 17.05
CA VAL A 739 10.35 -0.22 15.71
C VAL A 739 9.51 1.05 15.67
N CYS A 740 9.94 1.98 14.82
CA CYS A 740 9.29 3.26 14.60
C CYS A 740 9.13 3.53 13.10
N ASP A 741 7.95 3.91 12.67
CA ASP A 741 7.59 4.31 11.29
C ASP A 741 7.98 5.76 10.94
N GLY A 742 8.62 6.51 11.84
CA GLY A 742 8.85 7.96 11.67
C GLY A 742 8.45 8.81 12.86
N THR A 743 7.97 8.17 13.92
CA THR A 743 7.03 8.78 14.84
C THR A 743 7.69 9.43 16.05
N ARG A 744 8.82 8.89 16.51
CA ARG A 744 9.78 9.66 17.34
C ARG A 744 10.69 10.57 16.51
N GLY A 745 10.19 10.96 15.33
CA GLY A 745 10.90 11.70 14.32
C GLY A 745 11.96 10.90 13.55
N ASN A 746 12.08 9.59 13.78
CA ASN A 746 12.97 8.71 13.01
C ASN A 746 12.15 7.54 12.48
N VAL A 747 12.29 7.22 11.18
CA VAL A 747 11.89 5.90 10.67
C VAL A 747 13.05 4.98 11.02
N CYS A 748 12.90 4.10 12.01
CA CYS A 748 14.00 3.27 12.49
C CYS A 748 13.53 1.88 12.94
N GLY A 749 14.49 0.95 12.93
CA GLY A 749 14.29 -0.41 13.38
C GLY A 749 15.57 -0.95 14.01
N ALA A 750 15.48 -1.49 15.21
CA ALA A 750 16.60 -2.07 15.93
C ALA A 750 16.16 -3.28 16.79
N TRP A 751 17.12 -4.18 17.03
CA TRP A 751 16.96 -5.34 17.92
C TRP A 751 18.32 -5.71 18.54
N GLY A 752 18.32 -6.35 19.71
CA GLY A 752 19.55 -6.81 20.35
C GLY A 752 19.39 -7.37 21.76
N SER A 753 20.51 -7.54 22.47
CA SER A 753 20.60 -7.94 23.88
C SER A 753 21.46 -6.94 24.66
N TYR A 754 21.23 -6.78 25.97
CA TYR A 754 22.00 -5.88 26.85
C TYR A 754 22.51 -6.60 28.11
N GLY A 755 23.65 -6.16 28.67
CA GLY A 755 24.28 -6.69 29.90
C GLY A 755 25.80 -6.45 29.96
N GLU A 756 26.46 -6.74 31.10
CA GLU A 756 27.89 -6.48 31.32
C GLU A 756 28.82 -7.18 30.31
N ALA A 757 28.42 -8.35 29.80
CA ALA A 757 29.18 -9.10 28.80
C ALA A 757 28.74 -8.84 27.35
N ALA A 758 27.64 -8.09 27.16
CA ALA A 758 27.16 -7.75 25.83
C ALA A 758 28.14 -6.76 25.18
N ARG A 759 29.03 -7.26 24.32
CA ARG A 759 29.67 -6.39 23.31
C ARG A 759 28.53 -5.83 22.48
N ASN A 760 28.08 -4.59 22.74
CA ASN A 760 27.11 -3.81 21.98
C ASN A 760 26.75 -4.45 20.63
N THR A 761 25.93 -5.50 20.63
CA THR A 761 25.57 -6.23 19.39
C THR A 761 24.31 -5.55 18.94
N VAL A 762 24.56 -4.32 18.53
CA VAL A 762 23.58 -3.32 18.17
C VAL A 762 23.42 -3.47 16.66
N GLY A 763 22.39 -4.19 16.24
CA GLY A 763 21.86 -4.06 14.89
C GLY A 763 21.01 -2.79 14.81
N VAL A 764 21.60 -1.62 15.07
CA VAL A 764 20.91 -0.33 14.93
C VAL A 764 21.07 0.12 13.50
N ALA A 765 19.97 0.14 12.77
CA ALA A 765 19.77 1.17 11.77
C ALA A 765 18.92 2.28 12.40
N ASN A 766 19.59 3.10 13.21
CA ASN A 766 19.41 4.52 13.00
C ASN A 766 20.00 4.80 11.63
N SER A 767 19.55 5.85 10.97
CA SER A 767 20.22 6.47 9.83
C SER A 767 21.70 6.91 10.06
N GLY A 768 22.37 6.36 11.08
CA GLY A 768 23.81 6.12 11.18
C GLY A 768 24.56 7.11 12.06
N GLY A 769 24.96 6.69 13.27
CA GLY A 769 25.86 7.42 14.18
C GLY A 769 25.16 8.16 15.30
#